data_AF-A0A8H3VLR3-F1
#
_entry.id   AF-A0A8H3VLR3-F1
#
_cell.length_a   1.000
_cell.length_b   1.000
_cell.length_c   1.000
_cell.angle_alpha   90.00
_cell.angle_beta   90.00
_cell.angle_gamma   90.00
#
_symmetry.space_group_name_H-M   'P 1'
#
loop_
_entity.id
_entity.type
_entity.pdbx_description
1 polymer ?
#
loop_
_entity_poly.entity_id
_entity_poly.type
_entity_poly.pdbx_seq_one_letter_code
_entity_poly.pdbx_strand_id
1 'polypeptide(L)'
;MRYSAATCDPADFLDNRFTLRQKLYQQPRTVELFIVVTMYNEDDALLARTLIGVFQNVNYMESLKESTMWGANAWKKIVVCIVSDGIAKINPRSAALLAGLGVFQQGIAKAKINKLDTEAHIFEYTTQMEPVMRGETVSVQKGNTPVQLLFCLKQKNAQKINSHRWFFQAFGRCLEPNICVLLDAGTKPGKHSIFKLWNVFDRNKHCAGACGEIKADLGKGGRNLLNPLVATQNFEYKMSNILDKPLESAFGFISVLPGAFSAYRYEALQGEPMIKYFAGEKMHNNSNFFTANMYLAEDRILCYELVAKKDSKWVLQYVKNSTGETDVPTEVPDFISQRRRWLNGSLFAAVYTVVHFWKIWQSGHGFIRKCMLQVEVVYQVISMVFAWFALGNFYLVFKILVGSLGDPSLLGKAGLVLSVFFEWSYVICLIACFILALGNTPKGTKKVYVGMTIYWAIVMTYLMFATVYLSVKSVQAEIKDGFKFSDLLTNKTFATLILSMLSTYVLCQLSQKWGTKGANDAPAGGSVDSGKDGKAGVELPSDPDAQYKKELEVLAEVRKEEESKTSDEDVKKFYYASVRSWIVMAWIFSNLSLITLVMKAGSVGIITKTKTSEEEAQRKNSDLYLYSILWSVAGLSAFRFVGSVWFLVHRKFAGI
;
A
#
# COMPACT_ATOMS: atom_id res chain seq x y z
N MET A 1 -5.92 -13.89 34.09
CA MET A 1 -6.39 -13.01 33.01
C MET A 1 -7.29 -11.94 33.63
N ARG A 2 -7.15 -10.67 33.24
CA ARG A 2 -8.10 -9.59 33.61
C ARG A 2 -9.01 -9.30 32.42
N TYR A 3 -10.29 -9.12 32.66
CA TYR A 3 -11.28 -8.76 31.64
C TYR A 3 -11.93 -7.43 32.00
N SER A 4 -12.23 -6.62 30.99
CA SER A 4 -13.01 -5.39 31.10
C SER A 4 -13.83 -5.22 29.83
N ALA A 5 -15.07 -4.78 29.94
CA ALA A 5 -15.89 -4.44 28.77
C ALA A 5 -16.15 -2.94 28.76
N ALA A 6 -15.62 -2.29 27.73
CA ALA A 6 -15.76 -0.87 27.52
C ALA A 6 -17.11 -0.58 26.87
N THR A 7 -17.90 0.28 27.50
CA THR A 7 -19.23 0.72 27.05
C THR A 7 -19.20 2.17 26.58
N CYS A 8 -18.06 2.63 26.10
CA CYS A 8 -17.81 4.01 25.69
C CYS A 8 -16.95 4.04 24.42
N ASP A 9 -16.96 5.20 23.75
CA ASP A 9 -16.08 5.45 22.61
C ASP A 9 -14.59 5.43 23.05
N PRO A 10 -13.65 5.01 22.16
CA PRO A 10 -12.23 4.99 22.46
C PRO A 10 -11.66 6.29 23.01
N ALA A 11 -12.15 7.44 22.55
CA ALA A 11 -11.67 8.74 23.00
C ALA A 11 -11.98 8.99 24.48
N ASP A 12 -13.08 8.45 24.98
CA ASP A 12 -13.58 8.69 26.34
C ASP A 12 -13.18 7.56 27.32
N PHE A 13 -12.29 6.66 26.91
CA PHE A 13 -11.93 5.47 27.69
C PHE A 13 -11.43 5.80 29.11
N LEU A 14 -10.45 6.71 29.23
CA LEU A 14 -9.97 7.16 30.54
C LEU A 14 -11.01 8.00 31.27
N ASP A 15 -11.77 8.82 30.55
CA ASP A 15 -12.75 9.74 31.13
C ASP A 15 -13.90 8.97 31.78
N ASN A 16 -14.23 7.79 31.24
CA ASN A 16 -15.14 6.80 31.82
C ASN A 16 -14.48 5.88 32.86
N ARG A 17 -13.32 6.26 33.40
CA ARG A 17 -12.57 5.56 34.46
C ARG A 17 -12.13 4.14 34.10
N PHE A 18 -12.07 3.78 32.82
CA PHE A 18 -11.38 2.56 32.43
C PHE A 18 -9.86 2.75 32.57
N THR A 19 -9.17 1.65 32.86
CA THR A 19 -7.72 1.64 33.08
C THR A 19 -7.14 0.29 32.67
N LEU A 20 -5.84 0.27 32.42
CA LEU A 20 -5.07 -0.91 32.02
C LEU A 20 -4.20 -1.42 33.16
N ARG A 21 -3.96 -2.73 33.17
CA ARG A 21 -3.26 -3.47 34.23
C ARG A 21 -1.86 -2.92 34.51
N GLN A 22 -1.19 -2.36 33.52
CA GLN A 22 0.16 -1.79 33.64
C GLN A 22 0.21 -0.64 34.65
N LYS A 23 -0.86 0.16 34.76
CA LYS A 23 -0.98 1.26 35.74
C LYS A 23 -1.45 0.79 37.12
N LEU A 24 -1.99 -0.44 37.22
CA LEU A 24 -2.55 -1.01 38.47
C LEU A 24 -1.52 -1.76 39.32
N TYR A 25 -0.31 -1.98 38.82
CA TYR A 25 0.76 -2.55 39.65
C TYR A 25 1.18 -1.56 40.75
N GLN A 26 1.59 -2.09 41.91
CA GLN A 26 2.12 -1.28 43.03
C GLN A 26 3.14 -0.24 42.57
N GLN A 27 4.04 -0.65 41.66
CA GLN A 27 4.84 0.26 40.85
C GLN A 27 4.30 0.23 39.41
N PRO A 28 3.67 1.32 38.93
CA PRO A 28 3.19 1.41 37.57
C PRO A 28 4.32 1.14 36.57
N ARG A 29 4.03 0.30 35.57
CA ARG A 29 5.03 -0.01 34.53
C ARG A 29 5.01 1.06 33.46
N THR A 30 6.16 1.67 33.21
CA THR A 30 6.37 2.56 32.06
C THR A 30 6.46 1.72 30.79
N VAL A 31 5.67 2.06 29.78
CA VAL A 31 5.68 1.38 28.49
C VAL A 31 6.61 2.12 27.55
N GLU A 32 7.72 1.50 27.18
CA GLU A 32 8.62 2.06 26.16
C GLU A 32 8.08 1.77 24.75
N LEU A 33 7.65 0.53 24.54
CA LEU A 33 7.27 0.02 23.24
C LEU A 33 5.87 -0.57 23.29
N PHE A 34 4.97 0.03 22.53
CA PHE A 34 3.59 -0.42 22.39
C PHE A 34 3.35 -0.92 20.97
N ILE A 35 3.14 -2.22 20.82
CA ILE A 35 3.04 -2.87 19.50
C ILE A 35 1.58 -3.24 19.28
N VAL A 36 0.94 -2.75 18.21
CA VAL A 36 -0.40 -3.21 17.82
C VAL A 36 -0.33 -4.17 16.65
N VAL A 37 -1.11 -5.24 16.74
CA VAL A 37 -1.45 -6.14 15.64
C VAL A 37 -2.93 -5.96 15.35
N THR A 38 -3.26 -5.33 14.22
CA THR A 38 -4.65 -5.21 13.77
C THR A 38 -5.07 -6.44 12.98
N MET A 39 -6.24 -7.00 13.31
CA MET A 39 -6.81 -8.15 12.63
C MET A 39 -8.32 -7.96 12.41
N TYR A 40 -8.84 -8.52 11.33
CA TYR A 40 -10.25 -8.63 11.00
C TYR A 40 -10.73 -10.09 11.07
N ASN A 41 -10.43 -10.87 10.04
CA ASN A 41 -10.86 -12.27 9.87
C ASN A 41 -9.71 -13.22 9.51
N GLU A 42 -8.46 -12.77 9.69
CA GLU A 42 -7.26 -13.57 9.44
C GLU A 42 -7.28 -14.83 10.30
N ASP A 43 -6.77 -15.91 9.74
CA ASP A 43 -6.67 -17.21 10.39
C ASP A 43 -5.53 -17.25 11.43
N ASP A 44 -5.46 -18.39 12.14
CA ASP A 44 -4.45 -18.62 13.15
C ASP A 44 -3.05 -18.67 12.56
N ALA A 45 -2.88 -19.11 11.31
CA ALA A 45 -1.59 -19.16 10.65
C ALA A 45 -0.99 -17.76 10.43
N LEU A 46 -1.79 -16.81 9.93
CA LEU A 46 -1.37 -15.41 9.72
C LEU A 46 -1.13 -14.70 11.05
N LEU A 47 -2.01 -14.91 12.04
CA LEU A 47 -1.84 -14.33 13.37
C LEU A 47 -0.59 -14.90 14.07
N ALA A 48 -0.42 -16.23 14.08
CA ALA A 48 0.74 -16.89 14.67
C ALA A 48 2.04 -16.46 13.99
N ARG A 49 2.07 -16.37 12.66
CA ARG A 49 3.21 -15.88 11.90
C ARG A 49 3.68 -14.51 12.39
N THR A 50 2.75 -13.60 12.60
CA THR A 50 3.00 -12.25 13.11
C THR A 50 3.53 -12.29 14.55
N LEU A 51 2.82 -13.00 15.43
CA LEU A 51 3.17 -13.11 16.85
C LEU A 51 4.51 -13.80 17.09
N ILE A 52 4.88 -14.81 16.28
CA ILE A 52 6.22 -15.42 16.32
C ILE A 52 7.29 -14.37 16.10
N GLY A 53 7.14 -13.52 15.09
CA GLY A 53 8.10 -12.45 14.82
C GLY A 53 8.17 -11.45 15.96
N VAL A 54 7.02 -11.06 16.52
CA VAL A 54 6.96 -10.14 17.68
C VAL A 54 7.66 -10.75 18.89
N PHE A 55 7.37 -12.00 19.23
CA PHE A 55 7.92 -12.67 20.41
C PHE A 55 9.42 -12.90 20.28
N GLN A 56 9.91 -13.21 19.07
CA GLN A 56 11.35 -13.27 18.78
C GLN A 56 12.05 -11.93 19.03
N ASN A 57 11.42 -10.79 18.72
CA ASN A 57 11.98 -9.48 19.01
C ASN A 57 11.97 -9.16 20.52
N VAL A 58 10.91 -9.56 21.25
CA VAL A 58 10.87 -9.42 22.72
C VAL A 58 11.98 -10.25 23.37
N ASN A 59 12.11 -11.52 22.98
CA ASN A 59 13.18 -12.42 23.41
C ASN A 59 14.57 -11.83 23.10
N TYR A 60 14.75 -11.23 21.93
CA TYR A 60 16.00 -10.57 21.58
C TYR A 60 16.31 -9.37 22.48
N MET A 61 15.35 -8.46 22.70
CA MET A 61 15.55 -7.30 23.59
C MET A 61 15.85 -7.74 25.04
N GLU A 62 15.21 -8.79 25.54
CA GLU A 62 15.53 -9.38 26.85
C GLU A 62 16.98 -9.89 26.93
N SER A 63 17.50 -10.44 25.83
CA SER A 63 18.86 -11.01 25.77
C SER A 63 19.99 -9.97 25.75
N LEU A 64 19.69 -8.68 25.54
CA LEU A 64 20.68 -7.60 25.42
C LEU A 64 21.21 -7.15 26.79
N LYS A 65 22.21 -7.87 27.34
CA LYS A 65 22.77 -7.60 28.68
C LYS A 65 23.49 -6.26 28.81
N GLU A 66 24.06 -5.75 27.73
CA GLU A 66 24.85 -4.50 27.72
C GLU A 66 24.02 -3.26 27.38
N SER A 67 22.72 -3.42 27.13
CA SER A 67 21.85 -2.28 26.82
C SER A 67 21.47 -1.53 28.10
N THR A 68 21.50 -0.20 28.05
CA THR A 68 20.96 0.65 29.12
C THR A 68 19.44 0.58 29.20
N MET A 69 18.77 0.35 28.07
CA MET A 69 17.31 0.32 27.99
C MET A 69 16.73 -1.09 28.06
N TRP A 70 17.39 -2.04 27.42
CA TRP A 70 16.98 -3.44 27.33
C TRP A 70 17.81 -4.35 28.24
N GLY A 71 17.52 -5.65 28.25
CA GLY A 71 18.15 -6.61 29.16
C GLY A 71 17.10 -7.30 30.04
N ALA A 72 17.51 -7.72 31.24
CA ALA A 72 16.62 -8.46 32.14
C ALA A 72 15.38 -7.62 32.49
N ASN A 73 14.19 -8.20 32.29
CA ASN A 73 12.88 -7.59 32.40
C ASN A 73 12.49 -6.57 31.31
N ALA A 74 13.16 -6.55 30.16
CA ALA A 74 12.75 -5.77 28.98
C ALA A 74 11.28 -6.00 28.64
N TRP A 75 10.79 -7.23 28.77
CA TRP A 75 9.37 -7.56 28.52
C TRP A 75 8.37 -6.75 29.37
N LYS A 76 8.77 -6.23 30.54
CA LYS A 76 7.91 -5.38 31.38
C LYS A 76 7.66 -4.00 30.77
N LYS A 77 8.56 -3.53 29.89
CA LYS A 77 8.48 -2.25 29.18
C LYS A 77 7.77 -2.37 27.82
N ILE A 78 7.42 -3.59 27.40
CA ILE A 78 6.82 -3.87 26.09
C ILE A 78 5.40 -4.38 26.29
N VAL A 79 4.44 -3.80 25.58
CA VAL A 79 3.05 -4.28 25.54
C VAL A 79 2.68 -4.61 24.10
N VAL A 80 2.17 -5.82 23.88
CA VAL A 80 1.66 -6.27 22.58
C VAL A 80 0.13 -6.24 22.64
N CYS A 81 -0.46 -5.30 21.91
CA CYS A 81 -1.88 -5.15 21.71
C CYS A 81 -2.34 -5.89 20.45
N ILE A 82 -3.39 -6.69 20.54
CA ILE A 82 -4.05 -7.31 19.40
C ILE A 82 -5.45 -6.74 19.36
N VAL A 83 -5.82 -6.10 18.25
CA VAL A 83 -7.17 -5.51 18.08
C VAL A 83 -7.90 -6.26 16.98
N SER A 84 -8.98 -6.96 17.35
CA SER A 84 -9.83 -7.71 16.42
C SER A 84 -11.11 -6.94 16.10
N ASP A 85 -11.34 -6.74 14.80
CA ASP A 85 -12.41 -5.89 14.24
C ASP A 85 -13.76 -6.61 14.11
N GLY A 86 -14.37 -6.90 15.25
CA GLY A 86 -15.74 -7.41 15.35
C GLY A 86 -15.81 -8.85 15.85
N ILE A 87 -16.54 -9.06 16.94
CA ILE A 87 -16.75 -10.38 17.56
C ILE A 87 -17.41 -11.39 16.63
N ALA A 88 -18.28 -10.95 15.72
CA ALA A 88 -18.93 -11.83 14.74
C ALA A 88 -18.01 -12.22 13.56
N LYS A 89 -16.84 -11.60 13.45
CA LYS A 89 -15.96 -11.71 12.27
C LYS A 89 -14.62 -12.38 12.56
N ILE A 90 -14.22 -12.43 13.84
CA ILE A 90 -13.02 -13.13 14.27
C ILE A 90 -13.05 -14.61 13.84
N ASN A 91 -11.95 -15.10 13.29
CA ASN A 91 -11.80 -16.49 12.92
C ASN A 91 -11.76 -17.38 14.19
N PRO A 92 -12.55 -18.48 14.26
CA PRO A 92 -12.55 -19.38 15.42
C PRO A 92 -11.18 -19.97 15.76
N ARG A 93 -10.34 -20.28 14.76
CA ARG A 93 -8.97 -20.78 14.99
C ARG A 93 -8.08 -19.70 15.59
N SER A 94 -8.18 -18.45 15.14
CA SER A 94 -7.46 -17.32 15.73
C SER A 94 -7.88 -17.07 17.17
N ALA A 95 -9.18 -17.18 17.46
CA ALA A 95 -9.70 -17.14 18.83
C ALA A 95 -9.14 -18.29 19.70
N ALA A 96 -9.07 -19.50 19.15
CA ALA A 96 -8.46 -20.65 19.84
C ALA A 96 -6.96 -20.45 20.10
N LEU A 97 -6.22 -19.85 19.17
CA LEU A 97 -4.81 -19.47 19.37
C LEU A 97 -4.66 -18.47 20.53
N LEU A 98 -5.49 -17.43 20.57
CA LEU A 98 -5.49 -16.44 21.65
C LEU A 98 -5.85 -17.06 23.01
N ALA A 99 -6.76 -18.04 23.01
CA ALA A 99 -7.08 -18.83 24.20
C ALA A 99 -5.91 -19.71 24.64
N GLY A 100 -5.20 -20.34 23.70
CA GLY A 100 -3.96 -21.10 23.96
C GLY A 100 -2.82 -20.23 24.52
N LEU A 101 -2.78 -18.95 24.14
CA LEU A 101 -1.87 -17.96 24.74
C LEU A 101 -2.36 -17.46 26.12
N GLY A 102 -3.57 -17.82 26.55
CA GLY A 102 -4.16 -17.47 27.83
C GLY A 102 -4.72 -16.05 27.93
N VAL A 103 -4.78 -15.31 26.81
CA VAL A 103 -5.29 -13.92 26.78
C VAL A 103 -6.78 -13.85 26.43
N PHE A 104 -7.39 -14.93 25.94
CA PHE A 104 -8.81 -14.94 25.58
C PHE A 104 -9.55 -16.12 26.22
N GLN A 105 -10.80 -15.88 26.62
CA GLN A 105 -11.71 -16.92 27.10
C GLN A 105 -13.10 -16.70 26.51
N GLN A 106 -13.62 -17.77 25.91
CA GLN A 106 -14.94 -17.76 25.28
C GLN A 106 -16.05 -17.71 26.34
N GLY A 107 -17.15 -17.01 26.03
CA GLY A 107 -18.35 -16.93 26.88
C GLY A 107 -18.37 -15.80 27.92
N ILE A 108 -17.26 -15.07 28.12
CA ILE A 108 -17.22 -13.92 29.05
C ILE A 108 -17.76 -12.64 28.41
N ALA A 109 -17.57 -12.49 27.09
CA ALA A 109 -17.98 -11.32 26.33
C ALA A 109 -19.51 -11.20 26.28
N LYS A 110 -20.04 -10.10 26.83
CA LYS A 110 -21.48 -9.78 26.85
C LYS A 110 -21.78 -8.51 26.04
N ALA A 111 -22.76 -8.60 25.13
CA ALA A 111 -23.14 -7.49 24.26
C ALA A 111 -23.62 -6.24 25.02
N LYS A 112 -24.21 -6.41 26.21
CA LYS A 112 -24.65 -5.32 27.08
C LYS A 112 -24.16 -5.52 28.50
N ILE A 113 -23.75 -4.43 29.14
CA ILE A 113 -23.41 -4.36 30.57
C ILE A 113 -24.15 -3.18 31.17
N ASN A 114 -24.88 -3.41 32.27
CA ASN A 114 -25.66 -2.38 32.96
C ASN A 114 -26.60 -1.59 32.01
N LYS A 115 -27.22 -2.29 31.05
CA LYS A 115 -28.08 -1.73 29.98
C LYS A 115 -27.36 -0.86 28.94
N LEU A 116 -26.05 -0.63 29.06
CA LEU A 116 -25.24 0.02 28.05
C LEU A 116 -24.71 -1.02 27.04
N ASP A 117 -24.63 -0.62 25.78
CA ASP A 117 -24.00 -1.43 24.74
C ASP A 117 -22.49 -1.48 24.95
N THR A 118 -21.92 -2.68 24.86
CA THR A 118 -20.47 -2.85 24.89
C THR A 118 -19.90 -2.45 23.53
N GLU A 119 -18.90 -1.59 23.51
CA GLU A 119 -18.17 -1.19 22.31
C GLU A 119 -16.96 -2.11 22.07
N ALA A 120 -16.26 -2.52 23.14
CA ALA A 120 -15.17 -3.49 23.04
C ALA A 120 -14.96 -4.33 24.32
N HIS A 121 -14.45 -5.54 24.11
CA HIS A 121 -14.03 -6.49 25.12
C HIS A 121 -12.51 -6.51 25.24
N ILE A 122 -12.00 -6.18 26.42
CA ILE A 122 -10.58 -5.99 26.67
C ILE A 122 -10.10 -7.08 27.63
N PHE A 123 -9.09 -7.82 27.19
CA PHE A 123 -8.48 -8.90 27.95
C PHE A 123 -6.99 -8.65 28.12
N GLU A 124 -6.50 -8.86 29.34
CA GLU A 124 -5.12 -8.59 29.69
C GLU A 124 -4.49 -9.81 30.37
N TYR A 125 -3.34 -10.23 29.83
CA TYR A 125 -2.61 -11.36 30.37
C TYR A 125 -1.11 -11.23 30.09
N THR A 126 -0.29 -11.82 30.96
CA THR A 126 1.14 -11.99 30.65
C THR A 126 1.33 -13.45 30.30
N THR A 127 1.50 -13.74 29.02
CA THR A 127 1.67 -15.12 28.57
C THR A 127 3.11 -15.58 28.79
N GLN A 128 3.26 -16.85 29.14
CA GLN A 128 4.53 -17.59 29.06
C GLN A 128 4.50 -18.63 27.94
N MET A 129 3.46 -18.60 27.11
CA MET A 129 3.32 -19.49 25.96
C MET A 129 3.71 -18.73 24.70
N GLU A 130 4.32 -19.42 23.74
CA GLU A 130 4.67 -18.89 22.43
C GLU A 130 3.98 -19.71 21.32
N PRO A 131 3.48 -19.06 20.26
CA PRO A 131 2.94 -19.77 19.11
C PRO A 131 4.07 -20.42 18.30
N VAL A 132 3.79 -21.60 17.75
CA VAL A 132 4.71 -22.37 16.90
C VAL A 132 3.96 -22.87 15.68
N MET A 133 4.58 -22.67 14.51
CA MET A 133 4.10 -23.14 13.23
C MET A 133 4.88 -24.39 12.82
N ARG A 134 4.18 -25.51 12.58
CA ARG A 134 4.73 -26.71 11.93
C ARG A 134 3.94 -26.99 10.66
N GLY A 135 4.48 -26.55 9.52
CA GLY A 135 3.71 -26.53 8.27
C GLY A 135 2.55 -25.53 8.39
N GLU A 136 1.33 -26.00 8.19
CA GLU A 136 0.09 -25.22 8.31
C GLU A 136 -0.58 -25.35 9.69
N THR A 137 -0.06 -26.23 10.55
CA THR A 137 -0.60 -26.43 11.89
C THR A 137 0.01 -25.45 12.88
N VAL A 138 -0.86 -24.79 13.65
CA VAL A 138 -0.49 -23.86 14.72
C VAL A 138 -0.65 -24.56 16.05
N SER A 139 0.37 -24.46 16.90
CA SER A 139 0.36 -24.97 18.27
C SER A 139 0.96 -23.93 19.21
N VAL A 140 0.80 -24.12 20.52
CA VAL A 140 1.44 -23.29 21.55
C VAL A 140 2.40 -24.13 22.36
N GLN A 141 3.55 -23.56 22.72
CA GLN A 141 4.54 -24.20 23.59
C GLN A 141 5.00 -23.23 24.68
N LYS A 142 5.70 -23.72 25.70
CA LYS A 142 6.29 -22.85 26.72
C LYS A 142 7.41 -22.00 26.10
N GLY A 143 7.31 -20.69 26.32
CA GLY A 143 8.27 -19.69 25.91
C GLY A 143 9.42 -19.48 26.88
N ASN A 144 10.41 -18.72 26.41
CA ASN A 144 11.57 -18.34 27.24
C ASN A 144 11.32 -17.05 28.01
N THR A 145 10.67 -16.07 27.38
CA THR A 145 10.41 -14.76 27.98
C THR A 145 8.90 -14.52 28.10
N PRO A 146 8.41 -14.00 29.23
CA PRO A 146 7.02 -13.58 29.35
C PRO A 146 6.69 -12.46 28.36
N VAL A 147 5.46 -12.42 27.83
CA VAL A 147 4.99 -11.32 26.96
C VAL A 147 3.70 -10.73 27.51
N GLN A 148 3.65 -9.40 27.66
CA GLN A 148 2.43 -8.70 28.08
C GLN A 148 1.49 -8.55 26.89
N LEU A 149 0.38 -9.28 26.92
CA LEU A 149 -0.66 -9.24 25.89
C LEU A 149 -1.86 -8.41 26.38
N LEU A 150 -2.34 -7.56 25.48
CA LEU A 150 -3.59 -6.81 25.57
C LEU A 150 -4.43 -7.19 24.35
N PHE A 151 -5.52 -7.94 24.54
CA PHE A 151 -6.42 -8.30 23.45
C PHE A 151 -7.70 -7.45 23.53
N CYS A 152 -8.01 -6.73 22.45
CA CYS A 152 -9.20 -5.91 22.31
C CYS A 152 -10.07 -6.49 21.19
N LEU A 153 -11.21 -7.08 21.56
CA LEU A 153 -12.20 -7.61 20.64
C LEU A 153 -13.37 -6.63 20.54
N LYS A 154 -13.49 -5.95 19.40
CA LYS A 154 -14.57 -4.98 19.19
C LYS A 154 -15.92 -5.68 19.08
N GLN A 155 -16.97 -5.05 19.59
CA GLN A 155 -18.32 -5.61 19.50
C GLN A 155 -18.83 -5.55 18.06
N LYS A 156 -18.58 -4.45 17.35
CA LYS A 156 -18.99 -4.22 15.96
C LYS A 156 -17.76 -4.13 15.06
N ASN A 157 -17.94 -4.47 13.78
CA ASN A 157 -16.95 -4.16 12.75
C ASN A 157 -17.05 -2.65 12.45
N ALA A 158 -15.91 -1.96 12.58
CA ALA A 158 -15.78 -0.53 12.32
C ALA A 158 -14.49 -0.19 11.54
N GLN A 159 -13.95 -1.15 10.78
CA GLN A 159 -12.73 -1.03 9.98
C GLN A 159 -11.43 -0.82 10.79
N LYS A 160 -10.30 -0.86 10.08
CA LYS A 160 -8.94 -0.76 10.64
C LYS A 160 -8.69 0.57 11.35
N ILE A 161 -9.16 1.68 10.80
CA ILE A 161 -8.90 3.01 11.37
C ILE A 161 -9.50 3.18 12.77
N ASN A 162 -10.68 2.61 13.01
CA ASN A 162 -11.27 2.56 14.35
C ASN A 162 -10.48 1.66 15.30
N SER A 163 -9.91 0.55 14.80
CA SER A 163 -8.99 -0.28 15.60
C SER A 163 -7.75 0.51 16.06
N HIS A 164 -7.23 1.41 15.22
CA HIS A 164 -6.18 2.35 15.61
C HIS A 164 -6.64 3.39 16.64
N ARG A 165 -7.93 3.76 16.69
CA ARG A 165 -8.45 4.64 17.76
C ARG A 165 -8.41 3.97 19.12
N TRP A 166 -8.82 2.71 19.22
CA TRP A 166 -8.64 1.92 20.45
C TRP A 166 -7.16 1.90 20.86
N PHE A 167 -6.27 1.69 19.89
CA PHE A 167 -4.84 1.67 20.17
C PHE A 167 -4.28 3.02 20.63
N PHE A 168 -4.52 4.12 19.92
CA PHE A 168 -3.90 5.42 20.19
C PHE A 168 -4.68 6.30 21.19
N GLN A 169 -5.99 6.39 21.04
CA GLN A 169 -6.85 7.29 21.83
C GLN A 169 -7.32 6.66 23.16
N ALA A 170 -7.54 5.34 23.20
CA ALA A 170 -7.88 4.65 24.46
C ALA A 170 -6.62 4.17 25.17
N PHE A 171 -5.95 3.16 24.60
CA PHE A 171 -4.86 2.48 25.30
C PHE A 171 -3.58 3.30 25.33
N GLY A 172 -3.23 3.98 24.24
CA GLY A 172 -2.07 4.86 24.17
C GLY A 172 -2.17 6.02 25.17
N ARG A 173 -3.38 6.59 25.32
CA ARG A 173 -3.65 7.66 26.29
C ARG A 173 -3.59 7.16 27.74
N CYS A 174 -3.82 5.86 27.95
CA CYS A 174 -3.72 5.21 29.26
C CYS A 174 -2.27 4.83 29.59
N LEU A 175 -1.52 4.31 28.63
CA LEU A 175 -0.17 3.79 28.85
C LEU A 175 0.93 4.84 28.67
N GLU A 176 0.66 5.89 27.90
CA GLU A 176 1.59 6.96 27.51
C GLU A 176 2.92 6.39 26.98
N PRO A 177 2.88 5.52 25.95
CA PRO A 177 4.08 4.85 25.49
C PRO A 177 5.05 5.83 24.82
N ASN A 178 6.35 5.53 24.82
CA ASN A 178 7.30 6.33 24.04
C ASN A 178 7.12 6.07 22.54
N ILE A 179 7.19 4.80 22.13
CA ILE A 179 7.13 4.36 20.73
C ILE A 179 5.97 3.40 20.50
N CYS A 180 5.18 3.67 19.47
CA CYS A 180 4.10 2.84 18.97
C CYS A 180 4.53 2.12 17.69
N VAL A 181 4.30 0.81 17.57
CA VAL A 181 4.58 0.02 16.36
C VAL A 181 3.27 -0.51 15.81
N LEU A 182 3.04 -0.32 14.50
CA LEU A 182 1.87 -0.81 13.78
C LEU A 182 2.25 -2.07 12.98
N LEU A 183 1.48 -3.13 13.17
CA LEU A 183 1.56 -4.39 12.43
C LEU A 183 0.18 -4.81 11.94
N ASP A 184 0.13 -5.32 10.71
CA ASP A 184 -1.03 -6.06 10.22
C ASP A 184 -0.86 -7.56 10.52
N ALA A 185 -1.95 -8.22 10.91
CA ALA A 185 -1.97 -9.68 10.98
C ALA A 185 -1.65 -10.27 9.60
N GLY A 186 -0.66 -11.15 9.55
CA GLY A 186 -0.07 -11.70 8.33
C GLY A 186 1.34 -11.17 8.06
N THR A 187 1.69 -9.98 8.59
CA THR A 187 3.03 -9.41 8.45
C THR A 187 3.98 -9.95 9.52
N LYS A 188 4.99 -10.71 9.09
CA LYS A 188 6.06 -11.23 9.95
C LYS A 188 7.21 -10.24 10.08
N PRO A 189 7.42 -9.59 11.24
CA PRO A 189 8.65 -8.85 11.47
C PRO A 189 9.82 -9.84 11.57
N GLY A 190 10.95 -9.50 10.97
CA GLY A 190 12.20 -10.24 11.13
C GLY A 190 12.68 -10.26 12.60
N LYS A 191 13.54 -11.23 12.95
CA LYS A 191 13.95 -11.54 14.35
C LYS A 191 14.43 -10.35 15.19
N HIS A 192 15.03 -9.34 14.55
CA HIS A 192 15.55 -8.12 15.19
C HIS A 192 14.94 -6.84 14.62
N SER A 193 13.91 -6.96 13.78
CA SER A 193 13.38 -5.84 12.99
C SER A 193 12.68 -4.79 13.86
N ILE A 194 11.92 -5.19 14.87
CA ILE A 194 11.23 -4.25 15.77
C ILE A 194 12.26 -3.50 16.63
N PHE A 195 13.27 -4.19 17.16
CA PHE A 195 14.37 -3.54 17.87
C PHE A 195 15.09 -2.51 16.97
N LYS A 196 15.39 -2.88 15.72
CA LYS A 196 16.03 -1.96 14.75
C LYS A 196 15.17 -0.73 14.45
N LEU A 197 13.85 -0.87 14.37
CA LEU A 197 12.95 0.28 14.26
C LEU A 197 13.06 1.18 15.50
N TRP A 198 12.91 0.59 16.69
CA TRP A 198 13.01 1.33 17.95
C TRP A 198 14.35 2.08 18.09
N ASN A 199 15.46 1.42 17.75
CA ASN A 199 16.81 1.96 17.90
C ASN A 199 17.04 3.27 17.12
N VAL A 200 16.28 3.51 16.04
CA VAL A 200 16.34 4.79 15.30
C VAL A 200 15.74 5.94 16.09
N PHE A 201 14.71 5.69 16.91
CA PHE A 201 14.11 6.69 17.78
C PHE A 201 14.99 7.03 18.99
N ASP A 202 15.73 6.04 19.48
CA ASP A 202 16.70 6.24 20.56
C ASP A 202 17.87 7.13 20.09
N ARG A 203 18.38 6.85 18.88
CA ARG A 203 19.48 7.62 18.28
C ARG A 203 19.08 9.01 17.80
N ASN A 204 17.87 9.16 17.28
CA ASN A 204 17.37 10.45 16.82
C ASN A 204 16.08 10.83 17.57
N LYS A 205 16.24 11.73 18.55
CA LYS A 205 15.13 12.29 19.33
C LYS A 205 14.08 13.01 18.47
N HIS A 206 14.45 13.48 17.28
CA HIS A 206 13.55 14.13 16.31
C HIS A 206 12.95 13.17 15.28
N CYS A 207 13.18 11.86 15.40
CA CYS A 207 12.46 10.87 14.61
C CYS A 207 11.01 10.77 15.12
N ALA A 208 10.06 11.17 14.28
CA ALA A 208 8.63 11.04 14.57
C ALA A 208 8.06 9.72 14.09
N GLY A 209 8.59 9.17 13.00
CA GLY A 209 8.14 7.91 12.44
C GLY A 209 9.23 7.22 11.63
N ALA A 210 9.17 5.90 11.60
CA ALA A 210 10.11 5.08 10.86
C ALA A 210 9.41 3.86 10.26
N CYS A 211 9.86 3.41 9.09
CA CYS A 211 9.37 2.17 8.48
C CYS A 211 10.52 1.23 8.11
N GLY A 212 10.21 -0.06 8.14
CA GLY A 212 11.11 -1.10 7.67
C GLY A 212 10.88 -1.43 6.20
N GLU A 213 11.76 -2.25 5.65
CA GLU A 213 11.62 -2.84 4.34
C GLU A 213 10.48 -3.88 4.33
N ILE A 214 9.42 -3.58 3.57
CA ILE A 214 8.37 -4.56 3.27
C ILE A 214 8.88 -5.55 2.21
N LYS A 215 8.71 -6.84 2.48
CA LYS A 215 9.04 -7.94 1.56
C LYS A 215 7.78 -8.75 1.27
N ALA A 216 7.61 -9.18 0.03
CA ALA A 216 6.59 -10.16 -0.31
C ALA A 216 7.00 -11.53 0.23
N ASP A 217 6.04 -12.30 0.74
CA ASP A 217 6.22 -13.72 1.07
C ASP A 217 6.42 -14.52 -0.22
N LEU A 218 7.67 -14.91 -0.45
CA LEU A 218 8.06 -15.64 -1.66
C LEU A 218 7.74 -17.14 -1.58
N GLY A 219 7.26 -17.60 -0.42
CA GLY A 219 7.06 -19.01 -0.13
C GLY A 219 8.37 -19.79 -0.02
N LYS A 220 8.26 -21.05 0.38
CA LYS A 220 9.43 -21.94 0.48
C LYS A 220 10.10 -22.07 -0.89
N GLY A 221 11.38 -21.70 -0.97
CA GLY A 221 12.18 -21.78 -2.20
C GLY A 221 11.75 -20.80 -3.30
N GLY A 222 11.04 -19.72 -2.96
CA GLY A 222 10.64 -18.72 -3.96
C GLY A 222 9.52 -19.18 -4.91
N ARG A 223 8.83 -20.29 -4.59
CA ARG A 223 7.78 -20.87 -5.44
C ARG A 223 6.66 -19.88 -5.80
N ASN A 224 6.35 -18.92 -4.92
CA ASN A 224 5.30 -17.95 -5.20
C ASN A 224 5.68 -16.99 -6.35
N LEU A 225 6.98 -16.84 -6.69
CA LEU A 225 7.43 -16.04 -7.83
C LEU A 225 7.02 -16.61 -9.19
N LEU A 226 6.58 -17.88 -9.25
CA LEU A 226 5.98 -18.45 -10.46
C LEU A 226 4.67 -17.76 -10.82
N ASN A 227 3.98 -17.15 -9.86
CA ASN A 227 2.82 -16.31 -10.12
C ASN A 227 3.30 -14.90 -10.54
N PRO A 228 3.01 -14.44 -11.77
CA PRO A 228 3.46 -13.13 -12.26
C PRO A 228 2.98 -11.95 -11.41
N LEU A 229 1.83 -12.07 -10.73
CA LEU A 229 1.31 -11.02 -9.86
C LEU A 229 2.18 -10.86 -8.60
N VAL A 230 2.60 -11.98 -8.01
CA VAL A 230 3.52 -11.99 -6.86
C VAL A 230 4.89 -11.44 -7.27
N ALA A 231 5.40 -11.86 -8.44
CA ALA A 231 6.68 -11.38 -8.97
C ALA A 231 6.65 -9.87 -9.22
N THR A 232 5.56 -9.36 -9.82
CA THR A 232 5.36 -7.92 -10.06
C THR A 232 5.32 -7.14 -8.75
N GLN A 233 4.54 -7.61 -7.77
CA GLN A 233 4.47 -6.97 -6.46
C GLN A 233 5.83 -6.93 -5.74
N ASN A 234 6.57 -8.04 -5.78
CA ASN A 234 7.90 -8.13 -5.19
C ASN A 234 8.88 -7.16 -5.86
N PHE A 235 8.86 -7.08 -7.19
CA PHE A 235 9.68 -6.14 -7.95
C PHE A 235 9.40 -4.70 -7.53
N GLU A 236 8.14 -4.30 -7.46
CA GLU A 236 7.77 -2.94 -7.05
C GLU A 236 8.17 -2.63 -5.61
N TYR A 237 7.96 -3.55 -4.67
CA TYR A 237 8.45 -3.37 -3.31
C TYR A 237 9.95 -3.16 -3.28
N LYS A 238 10.73 -3.92 -4.06
CA LYS A 238 12.18 -3.70 -4.13
C LYS A 238 12.55 -2.37 -4.75
N MET A 239 11.94 -1.99 -5.86
CA MET A 239 12.21 -0.71 -6.51
C MET A 239 11.95 0.46 -5.56
N SER A 240 10.80 0.46 -4.88
CA SER A 240 10.47 1.50 -3.91
C SER A 240 11.43 1.54 -2.72
N ASN A 241 11.81 0.39 -2.18
CA ASN A 241 12.73 0.28 -1.03
C ASN A 241 14.19 0.60 -1.37
N ILE A 242 14.60 0.47 -2.64
CA ILE A 242 15.98 0.75 -3.10
C ILE A 242 16.14 2.20 -3.55
N LEU A 243 15.10 2.79 -4.17
CA LEU A 243 15.19 4.12 -4.78
C LEU A 243 14.35 5.16 -4.03
N ASP A 244 13.04 4.95 -3.93
CA ASP A 244 12.15 6.00 -3.44
C ASP A 244 12.30 6.23 -1.93
N LYS A 245 12.26 5.16 -1.12
CA LYS A 245 12.34 5.27 0.35
C LYS A 245 13.69 5.83 0.84
N PRO A 246 14.84 5.42 0.28
CA PRO A 246 16.12 6.05 0.58
C PRO A 246 16.18 7.53 0.21
N LEU A 247 15.73 7.90 -0.99
CA LEU A 247 15.64 9.29 -1.45
C LEU A 247 14.83 10.13 -0.46
N GLU A 248 13.58 9.74 -0.23
CA GLU A 248 12.64 10.37 0.70
C GLU A 248 13.26 10.51 2.12
N SER A 249 13.83 9.42 2.63
CA SER A 249 14.48 9.42 3.95
C SER A 249 15.69 10.35 4.04
N ALA A 250 16.41 10.63 2.94
CA ALA A 250 17.53 11.58 2.95
C ALA A 250 17.05 13.02 3.18
N PHE A 251 15.91 13.38 2.59
CA PHE A 251 15.24 14.66 2.79
C PHE A 251 14.57 14.76 4.17
N GLY A 252 14.22 13.61 4.77
CA GLY A 252 13.62 13.51 6.10
C GLY A 252 12.08 13.54 6.08
N PHE A 253 11.49 13.41 4.89
CA PHE A 253 10.06 13.21 4.69
C PHE A 253 9.87 11.96 3.84
N ILE A 254 9.05 11.04 4.33
CA ILE A 254 8.70 9.81 3.63
C ILE A 254 7.22 9.92 3.29
N SER A 255 6.87 9.84 2.00
CA SER A 255 5.51 10.07 1.52
C SER A 255 4.48 9.06 2.04
N VAL A 256 4.97 7.91 2.52
CA VAL A 256 4.17 6.88 3.19
C VAL A 256 5.03 6.00 4.09
N LEU A 257 4.65 5.88 5.35
CA LEU A 257 5.09 4.82 6.24
C LEU A 257 4.00 3.73 6.22
N PRO A 258 4.28 2.52 5.70
CA PRO A 258 3.25 1.50 5.56
C PRO A 258 2.61 1.13 6.90
N GLY A 259 1.28 1.16 6.99
CA GLY A 259 0.54 0.74 8.18
C GLY A 259 0.73 -0.74 8.56
N ALA A 260 1.34 -1.56 7.70
CA ALA A 260 1.65 -2.97 7.95
C ALA A 260 2.95 -3.20 8.74
N PHE A 261 3.92 -2.29 8.65
CA PHE A 261 5.17 -2.36 9.42
C PHE A 261 5.85 -0.99 9.54
N SER A 262 5.36 -0.21 10.51
CA SER A 262 5.88 1.12 10.82
C SER A 262 5.88 1.38 12.31
N ALA A 263 6.66 2.36 12.74
CA ALA A 263 6.74 2.82 14.11
C ALA A 263 6.60 4.33 14.17
N TYR A 264 6.05 4.85 15.26
CA TYR A 264 5.81 6.26 15.50
C TYR A 264 6.13 6.62 16.94
N ARG A 265 6.68 7.81 17.15
CA ARG A 265 6.80 8.40 18.48
C ARG A 265 5.43 8.92 18.92
N TYR A 266 4.96 8.46 20.08
CA TYR A 266 3.60 8.78 20.53
C TYR A 266 3.38 10.29 20.73
N GLU A 267 4.37 11.00 21.27
CA GLU A 267 4.36 12.46 21.43
C GLU A 267 4.21 13.19 20.08
N ALA A 268 4.92 12.71 19.05
CA ALA A 268 4.89 13.33 17.74
C ALA A 268 3.49 13.24 17.11
N LEU A 269 2.78 12.13 17.35
CA LEU A 269 1.41 11.93 16.86
C LEU A 269 0.40 12.90 17.49
N GLN A 270 0.60 13.36 18.73
CA GLN A 270 -0.39 14.19 19.44
C GLN A 270 -0.72 15.50 18.70
N GLY A 271 -1.94 16.01 18.91
CA GLY A 271 -2.42 17.26 18.29
C GLY A 271 -2.94 17.06 16.87
N GLU A 272 -2.57 17.96 15.96
CA GLU A 272 -3.06 17.97 14.57
C GLU A 272 -2.82 16.64 13.81
N PRO A 273 -1.64 15.98 13.89
CA PRO A 273 -1.42 14.72 13.18
C PRO A 273 -2.43 13.62 13.56
N MET A 274 -2.71 13.43 14.85
CA MET A 274 -3.71 12.46 15.32
C MET A 274 -5.13 12.81 14.84
N ILE A 275 -5.49 14.10 14.88
CA ILE A 275 -6.81 14.57 14.43
C ILE A 275 -6.98 14.27 12.93
N LYS A 276 -5.97 14.58 12.12
CA LYS A 276 -6.00 14.32 10.67
C LYS A 276 -5.99 12.84 10.34
N TYR A 277 -5.26 12.03 11.11
CA TYR A 277 -5.24 10.57 10.92
C TYR A 277 -6.63 9.95 11.08
N PHE A 278 -7.40 10.39 12.08
CA PHE A 278 -8.74 9.84 12.35
C PHE A 278 -9.90 10.63 11.73
N ALA A 279 -9.62 11.73 11.03
CA ALA A 279 -10.68 12.60 10.53
C ALA A 279 -11.60 11.90 9.52
N GLY A 280 -11.11 10.88 8.79
CA GLY A 280 -11.94 10.07 7.89
C GLY A 280 -13.09 9.34 8.57
N GLU A 281 -12.90 8.88 9.80
CA GLU A 281 -13.91 8.10 10.54
C GLU A 281 -15.13 8.96 10.94
N LYS A 282 -14.89 10.20 11.39
CA LYS A 282 -15.96 11.12 11.81
C LYS A 282 -16.74 11.73 10.64
N MET A 283 -16.24 11.52 9.42
CA MET A 283 -16.69 12.21 8.22
C MET A 283 -17.67 11.42 7.36
N HIS A 284 -18.07 10.22 7.81
CA HIS A 284 -19.05 9.36 7.15
C HIS A 284 -20.44 10.02 6.99
N ASN A 285 -20.78 11.07 7.75
CA ASN A 285 -22.11 11.68 7.68
C ASN A 285 -22.18 13.04 6.94
N ASN A 286 -21.07 13.78 6.70
CA ASN A 286 -21.17 15.18 6.20
C ASN A 286 -19.94 15.78 5.45
N SER A 287 -19.05 15.00 4.83
CA SER A 287 -17.80 15.54 4.24
C SER A 287 -17.77 15.62 2.70
N ASN A 288 -17.16 16.67 2.12
CA ASN A 288 -16.98 16.82 0.66
C ASN A 288 -16.21 15.66 0.00
N PHE A 289 -16.44 15.41 -1.30
CA PHE A 289 -15.83 14.32 -2.09
C PHE A 289 -14.30 14.17 -1.94
N PHE A 290 -13.60 15.29 -2.08
CA PHE A 290 -12.13 15.33 -1.98
C PHE A 290 -11.67 14.89 -0.60
N THR A 291 -12.38 15.37 0.42
CA THR A 291 -12.13 15.06 1.82
C THR A 291 -12.34 13.57 2.11
N ALA A 292 -13.42 12.96 1.61
CA ALA A 292 -13.67 11.52 1.79
C ALA A 292 -12.61 10.61 1.14
N ASN A 293 -12.17 10.92 -0.09
CA ASN A 293 -11.13 10.13 -0.76
C ASN A 293 -9.72 10.42 -0.25
N MET A 294 -9.48 11.63 0.27
CA MET A 294 -8.25 11.99 0.94
C MET A 294 -8.00 11.08 2.16
N TYR A 295 -9.04 10.70 2.91
CA TYR A 295 -8.89 9.78 4.04
C TYR A 295 -8.79 8.29 3.68
N LEU A 296 -8.76 7.92 2.39
CA LEU A 296 -8.22 6.62 1.96
C LEU A 296 -6.67 6.59 1.99
N ALA A 297 -6.06 7.72 2.33
CA ALA A 297 -4.62 7.95 2.37
C ALA A 297 -4.14 8.47 3.73
N GLU A 298 -4.81 8.05 4.81
CA GLU A 298 -4.56 8.47 6.18
C GLU A 298 -3.08 8.35 6.58
N ASP A 299 -2.42 7.24 6.20
CA ASP A 299 -1.00 7.01 6.46
C ASP A 299 -0.10 8.05 5.77
N ARG A 300 -0.45 8.48 4.56
CA ARG A 300 0.31 9.48 3.78
C ARG A 300 0.15 10.89 4.35
N ILE A 301 -1.09 11.23 4.71
CA ILE A 301 -1.41 12.52 5.32
C ILE A 301 -0.75 12.62 6.69
N LEU A 302 -0.76 11.54 7.47
CA LEU A 302 -0.06 11.49 8.75
C LEU A 302 1.43 11.78 8.58
N CYS A 303 2.08 11.18 7.58
CA CYS A 303 3.49 11.44 7.31
C CYS A 303 3.76 12.93 7.03
N TYR A 304 2.92 13.56 6.21
CA TYR A 304 3.03 14.98 5.92
C TYR A 304 2.79 15.85 7.16
N GLU A 305 1.71 15.61 7.90
CA GLU A 305 1.35 16.39 9.09
C GLU A 305 2.38 16.23 10.22
N LEU A 306 3.07 15.10 10.33
CA LEU A 306 4.18 14.94 11.26
C LEU A 306 5.35 15.87 10.92
N VAL A 307 5.77 15.91 9.65
CA VAL A 307 6.90 16.74 9.20
C VAL A 307 6.55 18.24 9.20
N ALA A 308 5.31 18.57 8.82
CA ALA A 308 4.80 19.93 8.75
C ALA A 308 4.26 20.46 10.09
N LYS A 309 4.33 19.66 11.17
CA LYS A 309 3.83 20.02 12.50
C LYS A 309 4.46 21.33 12.97
N LYS A 310 3.60 22.29 13.34
CA LYS A 310 3.98 23.62 13.79
C LYS A 310 4.99 23.56 14.94
N ASP A 311 6.00 24.42 14.88
CA ASP A 311 7.05 24.57 15.91
C ASP A 311 7.81 23.28 16.26
N SER A 312 7.69 22.24 15.43
CA SER A 312 8.32 20.95 15.61
C SER A 312 9.29 20.65 14.47
N LYS A 313 10.37 19.91 14.76
CA LYS A 313 11.42 19.53 13.80
C LYS A 313 11.45 18.02 13.54
N TRP A 314 10.27 17.42 13.48
CA TRP A 314 10.10 15.99 13.27
C TRP A 314 10.54 15.55 11.88
N VAL A 315 11.24 14.42 11.81
CA VAL A 315 11.65 13.77 10.56
C VAL A 315 11.19 12.32 10.52
N LEU A 316 11.05 11.79 9.32
CA LEU A 316 10.72 10.39 9.05
C LEU A 316 11.93 9.64 8.50
N GLN A 317 12.09 8.38 8.88
CA GLN A 317 13.27 7.59 8.52
C GLN A 317 12.95 6.20 7.97
N TYR A 318 13.73 5.78 6.97
CA TYR A 318 13.66 4.44 6.41
C TYR A 318 14.76 3.54 6.98
N VAL A 319 14.37 2.40 7.54
CA VAL A 319 15.29 1.46 8.21
C VAL A 319 15.46 0.21 7.38
N LYS A 320 16.34 0.27 6.35
CA LYS A 320 16.60 -0.84 5.42
C LYS A 320 16.91 -2.18 6.09
N ASN A 321 17.59 -2.18 7.23
CA ASN A 321 17.98 -3.42 7.94
C ASN A 321 16.83 -4.03 8.78
N SER A 322 15.72 -3.32 8.91
CA SER A 322 14.49 -3.79 9.55
C SER A 322 13.54 -4.27 8.46
N THR A 323 13.06 -5.51 8.56
CA THR A 323 12.25 -6.14 7.50
C THR A 323 10.94 -6.68 8.05
N GLY A 324 9.86 -6.51 7.29
CA GLY A 324 8.55 -7.13 7.51
C GLY A 324 8.11 -7.89 6.27
N GLU A 325 7.86 -9.19 6.41
CA GLU A 325 7.41 -10.07 5.32
C GLU A 325 5.88 -10.20 5.34
N THR A 326 5.20 -9.89 4.24
CA THR A 326 3.73 -9.88 4.14
C THR A 326 3.27 -10.71 2.94
N ASP A 327 2.09 -11.31 3.06
CA ASP A 327 1.38 -11.90 1.94
C ASP A 327 0.96 -10.84 0.91
N VAL A 328 0.81 -11.26 -0.34
CA VAL A 328 0.48 -10.39 -1.46
C VAL A 328 -0.62 -11.01 -2.32
N PRO A 329 -1.43 -10.20 -3.04
CA PRO A 329 -2.50 -10.73 -3.86
C PRO A 329 -1.99 -11.73 -4.91
N THR A 330 -2.61 -12.91 -4.94
CA THR A 330 -2.31 -13.97 -5.91
C THR A 330 -3.32 -14.02 -7.07
N GLU A 331 -4.44 -13.31 -6.95
CA GLU A 331 -5.49 -13.23 -7.96
C GLU A 331 -5.66 -11.80 -8.53
N VAL A 332 -6.05 -11.73 -9.82
CA VAL A 332 -6.25 -10.46 -10.54
C VAL A 332 -7.28 -9.52 -9.88
N PRO A 333 -8.47 -9.97 -9.44
CA PRO A 333 -9.46 -9.06 -8.84
C PRO A 333 -8.97 -8.40 -7.55
N ASP A 334 -8.28 -9.16 -6.70
CA ASP A 334 -7.74 -8.65 -5.44
C ASP A 334 -6.55 -7.71 -5.69
N PHE A 335 -5.69 -8.05 -6.66
CA PHE A 335 -4.61 -7.18 -7.11
C PHE A 335 -5.15 -5.82 -7.61
N ILE A 336 -6.12 -5.82 -8.54
CA ILE A 336 -6.74 -4.58 -9.05
C ILE A 336 -7.40 -3.78 -7.92
N SER A 337 -8.09 -4.46 -7.00
CA SER A 337 -8.75 -3.80 -5.86
C SER A 337 -7.73 -3.12 -4.93
N GLN A 338 -6.58 -3.76 -4.69
CA GLN A 338 -5.48 -3.16 -3.93
C GLN A 338 -4.92 -1.93 -4.66
N ARG A 339 -4.64 -2.03 -5.97
CA ARG A 339 -4.11 -0.93 -6.78
C ARG A 339 -5.03 0.27 -6.84
N ARG A 340 -6.33 0.03 -6.98
CA ARG A 340 -7.33 1.11 -6.96
C ARG A 340 -7.25 1.92 -5.67
N ARG A 341 -7.10 1.24 -4.51
CA ARG A 341 -6.96 1.92 -3.22
C ARG A 341 -5.65 2.71 -3.14
N TRP A 342 -4.53 2.10 -3.52
CA TRP A 342 -3.21 2.71 -3.40
C TRP A 342 -3.01 3.90 -4.35
N LEU A 343 -3.44 3.78 -5.61
CA LEU A 343 -3.29 4.84 -6.61
C LEU A 343 -4.18 6.05 -6.26
N ASN A 344 -5.45 5.80 -5.91
CA ASN A 344 -6.35 6.87 -5.48
C ASN A 344 -5.79 7.57 -4.23
N GLY A 345 -5.40 6.80 -3.20
CA GLY A 345 -4.83 7.38 -1.99
C GLY A 345 -3.55 8.18 -2.25
N SER A 346 -2.69 7.72 -3.15
CA SER A 346 -1.45 8.44 -3.51
C SER A 346 -1.73 9.75 -4.22
N LEU A 347 -2.69 9.78 -5.16
CA LEU A 347 -3.07 11.01 -5.88
C LEU A 347 -3.64 12.07 -4.93
N PHE A 348 -4.62 11.71 -4.09
CA PHE A 348 -5.24 12.68 -3.19
C PHE A 348 -4.28 13.17 -2.10
N ALA A 349 -3.40 12.29 -1.59
CA ALA A 349 -2.37 12.71 -0.65
C ALA A 349 -1.33 13.65 -1.29
N ALA A 350 -0.94 13.39 -2.54
CA ALA A 350 -0.02 14.28 -3.26
C ALA A 350 -0.66 15.67 -3.45
N VAL A 351 -1.93 15.74 -3.88
CA VAL A 351 -2.67 17.00 -3.97
C VAL A 351 -2.74 17.69 -2.60
N TYR A 352 -2.99 16.96 -1.52
CA TYR A 352 -3.03 17.52 -0.17
C TYR A 352 -1.69 18.17 0.23
N THR A 353 -0.58 17.46 0.03
CA THR A 353 0.79 17.97 0.28
C THR A 353 1.08 19.21 -0.54
N VAL A 354 0.68 19.23 -1.81
CA VAL A 354 0.89 20.36 -2.72
C VAL A 354 0.06 21.57 -2.32
N VAL A 355 -1.21 21.36 -1.96
CA VAL A 355 -2.04 22.44 -1.44
C VAL A 355 -1.41 22.97 -0.16
N HIS A 356 -1.05 22.13 0.81
CA HIS A 356 -0.62 22.61 2.11
C HIS A 356 0.87 22.94 2.22
N PHE A 357 1.65 22.91 1.12
CA PHE A 357 3.12 22.99 1.13
C PHE A 357 3.70 24.13 1.98
N TRP A 358 2.96 25.23 2.16
CA TRP A 358 3.32 26.36 3.02
C TRP A 358 3.45 25.99 4.51
N LYS A 359 2.74 24.96 5.01
CA LYS A 359 2.83 24.51 6.41
C LYS A 359 4.25 24.08 6.78
N ILE A 360 5.03 23.56 5.84
CA ILE A 360 6.45 23.23 6.06
C ILE A 360 7.22 24.46 6.54
N TRP A 361 6.88 25.67 6.09
CA TRP A 361 7.54 26.90 6.55
C TRP A 361 7.17 27.30 7.99
N GLN A 362 6.02 26.83 8.48
CA GLN A 362 5.56 27.03 9.87
C GLN A 362 6.13 25.99 10.85
N SER A 363 6.81 24.96 10.35
CA SER A 363 7.51 23.97 11.19
C SER A 363 8.72 24.57 11.90
N GLY A 364 9.20 23.89 12.95
CA GLY A 364 10.42 24.23 13.69
C GLY A 364 11.73 23.83 13.00
N HIS A 365 11.68 23.38 11.73
CA HIS A 365 12.86 22.99 10.95
C HIS A 365 13.77 24.19 10.63
N GLY A 366 15.09 23.95 10.55
CA GLY A 366 16.04 24.95 10.08
C GLY A 366 15.83 25.31 8.60
N PHE A 367 16.29 26.49 8.19
CA PHE A 367 16.08 27.01 6.81
C PHE A 367 16.52 26.02 5.72
N ILE A 368 17.73 25.46 5.83
CA ILE A 368 18.26 24.48 4.86
C ILE A 368 17.33 23.26 4.76
N ARG A 369 16.88 22.72 5.90
CA ARG A 369 15.96 21.56 5.92
C ARG A 369 14.63 21.90 5.27
N LYS A 370 14.07 23.10 5.53
CA LYS A 370 12.85 23.57 4.87
C LYS A 370 13.02 23.64 3.35
N CYS A 371 14.13 24.21 2.86
CA CYS A 371 14.44 24.22 1.42
C CYS A 371 14.54 22.81 0.83
N MET A 372 15.23 21.90 1.51
CA MET A 372 15.34 20.49 1.09
C MET A 372 13.97 19.80 1.00
N LEU A 373 13.11 19.99 2.00
CA LEU A 373 11.74 19.46 1.97
C LEU A 373 10.92 20.04 0.81
N GLN A 374 11.11 21.32 0.46
CA GLN A 374 10.44 21.93 -0.70
C GLN A 374 10.93 21.32 -2.02
N VAL A 375 12.23 21.00 -2.15
CA VAL A 375 12.75 20.28 -3.32
C VAL A 375 12.07 18.91 -3.46
N GLU A 376 11.85 18.21 -2.36
CA GLU A 376 11.13 16.93 -2.38
C GLU A 376 9.65 17.11 -2.80
N VAL A 377 8.96 18.13 -2.31
CA VAL A 377 7.58 18.45 -2.73
C VAL A 377 7.53 18.73 -4.24
N VAL A 378 8.49 19.50 -4.78
CA VAL A 378 8.60 19.73 -6.23
C VAL A 378 8.82 18.42 -6.99
N TYR A 379 9.69 17.55 -6.51
CA TYR A 379 9.90 16.23 -7.10
C TYR A 379 8.61 15.38 -7.09
N GLN A 380 7.83 15.41 -6.01
CA GLN A 380 6.54 14.71 -5.93
C GLN A 380 5.51 15.30 -6.92
N VAL A 381 5.48 16.64 -7.10
CA VAL A 381 4.65 17.30 -8.13
C VAL A 381 5.00 16.82 -9.52
N ILE A 382 6.29 16.84 -9.88
CA ILE A 382 6.75 16.39 -11.20
C ILE A 382 6.38 14.91 -11.39
N SER A 383 6.63 14.06 -10.39
CA SER A 383 6.29 12.63 -10.43
C SER A 383 4.78 12.41 -10.60
N MET A 384 3.94 13.22 -9.95
CA MET A 384 2.49 13.18 -10.09
C MET A 384 2.04 13.56 -11.51
N VAL A 385 2.65 14.58 -12.12
CA VAL A 385 2.38 14.98 -13.52
C VAL A 385 2.77 13.85 -14.48
N PHE A 386 3.93 13.21 -14.28
CA PHE A 386 4.34 12.05 -15.07
C PHE A 386 3.36 10.87 -14.93
N ALA A 387 2.90 10.59 -13.72
CA ALA A 387 1.90 9.56 -13.47
C ALA A 387 0.54 9.90 -14.12
N TRP A 388 0.13 11.17 -14.10
CA TRP A 388 -1.10 11.65 -14.73
C TRP A 388 -1.11 11.41 -16.25
N PHE A 389 0.01 11.67 -16.92
CA PHE A 389 0.16 11.51 -18.37
C PHE A 389 0.73 10.15 -18.79
N ALA A 390 0.90 9.20 -17.86
CA ALA A 390 1.52 7.91 -18.13
C ALA A 390 0.78 7.13 -19.24
N LEU A 391 -0.56 7.14 -19.23
CA LEU A 391 -1.36 6.43 -20.23
C LEU A 391 -1.08 6.94 -21.65
N GLY A 392 -1.10 8.26 -21.85
CA GLY A 392 -0.82 8.89 -23.12
C GLY A 392 0.62 8.66 -23.57
N ASN A 393 1.57 8.74 -22.65
CA ASN A 393 2.99 8.46 -22.93
C ASN A 393 3.22 7.00 -23.35
N PHE A 394 2.60 6.04 -22.67
CA PHE A 394 2.70 4.62 -23.06
C PHE A 394 2.10 4.37 -24.45
N TYR A 395 0.95 4.97 -24.75
CA TYR A 395 0.34 4.84 -26.08
C TYR A 395 1.22 5.47 -27.18
N LEU A 396 1.79 6.66 -26.94
CA LEU A 396 2.70 7.33 -27.90
C LEU A 396 3.94 6.48 -28.19
N VAL A 397 4.61 5.98 -27.14
CA VAL A 397 5.77 5.09 -27.29
C VAL A 397 5.38 3.82 -28.05
N PHE A 398 4.25 3.21 -27.68
CA PHE A 398 3.74 2.03 -28.36
C PHE A 398 3.49 2.29 -29.85
N LYS A 399 2.75 3.35 -30.19
CA LYS A 399 2.38 3.68 -31.57
C LYS A 399 3.60 3.98 -32.43
N ILE A 400 4.57 4.73 -31.90
CA ILE A 400 5.79 5.08 -32.63
C ILE A 400 6.67 3.85 -32.87
N LEU A 401 6.91 3.02 -31.85
CA LEU A 401 7.74 1.82 -31.98
C LEU A 401 7.13 0.80 -32.94
N VAL A 402 5.83 0.53 -32.79
CA VAL A 402 5.14 -0.47 -33.60
C VAL A 402 4.97 0.02 -35.04
N GLY A 403 4.68 1.32 -35.24
CA GLY A 403 4.64 1.92 -36.58
C GLY A 403 6.00 1.90 -37.29
N SER A 404 7.10 2.09 -36.54
CA SER A 404 8.46 2.04 -37.09
C SER A 404 8.81 0.68 -37.69
N LEU A 405 8.24 -0.42 -37.19
CA LEU A 405 8.46 -1.75 -37.76
C LEU A 405 7.90 -1.92 -39.19
N GLY A 406 6.99 -1.06 -39.61
CA GLY A 406 6.39 -1.09 -40.95
C GLY A 406 7.31 -0.57 -42.07
N ASP A 407 8.49 -0.03 -41.73
CA ASP A 407 9.47 0.43 -42.72
C ASP A 407 9.89 -0.73 -43.65
N PRO A 408 9.95 -0.52 -44.99
CA PRO A 408 10.39 -1.53 -45.96
C PRO A 408 11.76 -2.16 -45.64
N SER A 409 12.64 -1.43 -44.95
CA SER A 409 13.96 -1.92 -44.53
C SER A 409 13.92 -2.86 -43.31
N LEU A 410 12.79 -2.94 -42.61
CA LEU A 410 12.58 -3.73 -41.39
C LEU A 410 11.65 -4.93 -41.67
N LEU A 411 10.41 -4.91 -41.17
CA LEU A 411 9.43 -5.98 -41.39
C LEU A 411 8.49 -5.69 -42.58
N GLY A 412 8.63 -4.51 -43.20
CA GLY A 412 7.86 -4.10 -44.38
C GLY A 412 6.35 -4.30 -44.22
N LYS A 413 5.72 -4.94 -45.22
CA LYS A 413 4.26 -5.15 -45.24
C LYS A 413 3.74 -5.94 -44.02
N ALA A 414 4.50 -6.92 -43.53
CA ALA A 414 4.10 -7.71 -42.36
C ALA A 414 4.09 -6.85 -41.09
N GLY A 415 5.10 -5.98 -40.92
CA GLY A 415 5.17 -5.01 -39.83
C GLY A 415 4.01 -4.02 -39.85
N LEU A 416 3.64 -3.53 -41.03
CA LEU A 416 2.54 -2.58 -41.21
C LEU A 416 1.18 -3.20 -40.85
N VAL A 417 0.90 -4.43 -41.30
CA VAL A 417 -0.35 -5.14 -40.97
C VAL A 417 -0.44 -5.41 -39.46
N LEU A 418 0.65 -5.89 -38.85
CA LEU A 418 0.70 -6.12 -37.41
C LEU A 418 0.53 -4.82 -36.62
N SER A 419 1.12 -3.72 -37.10
CA SER A 419 0.99 -2.41 -36.46
C SER A 419 -0.45 -1.93 -36.41
N VAL A 420 -1.17 -2.00 -37.53
CA VAL A 420 -2.59 -1.62 -37.59
C VAL A 420 -3.41 -2.51 -36.65
N PHE A 421 -3.20 -3.83 -36.66
CA PHE A 421 -3.92 -4.75 -35.79
C PHE A 421 -3.69 -4.45 -34.30
N PHE A 422 -2.44 -4.29 -33.87
CA PHE A 422 -2.12 -4.00 -32.47
C PHE A 422 -2.63 -2.62 -32.06
N GLU A 423 -2.58 -1.61 -32.92
CA GLU A 423 -3.09 -0.27 -32.62
C GLU A 423 -4.61 -0.27 -32.36
N TRP A 424 -5.39 -0.86 -33.25
CA TRP A 424 -6.84 -0.93 -33.08
C TRP A 424 -7.24 -1.79 -31.87
N SER A 425 -6.60 -2.94 -31.69
CA SER A 425 -6.88 -3.80 -30.53
C SER A 425 -6.50 -3.12 -29.21
N TYR A 426 -5.44 -2.29 -29.18
CA TYR A 426 -5.01 -1.54 -27.99
C TYR A 426 -6.11 -0.57 -27.58
N VAL A 427 -6.60 0.23 -28.54
CA VAL A 427 -7.64 1.24 -28.28
C VAL A 427 -8.95 0.57 -27.85
N ILE A 428 -9.36 -0.52 -28.51
CA ILE A 428 -10.56 -1.28 -28.14
C ILE A 428 -10.44 -1.82 -26.70
N CYS A 429 -9.30 -2.42 -26.35
CA CYS A 429 -9.07 -2.94 -25.01
C CYS A 429 -9.08 -1.82 -23.95
N LEU A 430 -8.49 -0.67 -24.26
CA LEU A 430 -8.47 0.50 -23.37
C LEU A 430 -9.87 1.08 -23.14
N ILE A 431 -10.69 1.20 -24.19
CA ILE A 431 -12.10 1.62 -24.07
C ILE A 431 -12.88 0.61 -23.22
N ALA A 432 -12.67 -0.69 -23.43
CA ALA A 432 -13.31 -1.72 -22.63
C ALA A 432 -12.89 -1.66 -21.16
N CYS A 433 -11.60 -1.44 -20.85
CA CYS A 433 -11.13 -1.22 -19.48
C CYS A 433 -11.83 -0.02 -18.83
N PHE A 434 -11.99 1.08 -19.56
CA PHE A 434 -12.67 2.28 -19.08
C PHE A 434 -14.15 2.02 -18.74
N ILE A 435 -14.90 1.38 -19.64
CA ILE A 435 -16.31 1.04 -19.42
C ILE A 435 -16.47 0.16 -18.18
N LEU A 436 -15.63 -0.87 -18.04
CA LEU A 436 -15.67 -1.77 -16.88
C LEU A 436 -15.32 -1.06 -15.56
N ALA A 437 -14.41 -0.09 -15.59
CA ALA A 437 -13.99 0.66 -14.42
C ALA A 437 -15.08 1.60 -13.87
N LEU A 438 -16.02 2.06 -14.71
CA LEU A 438 -17.12 2.94 -14.30
C LEU A 438 -18.23 2.20 -13.54
N GLY A 439 -18.56 0.96 -13.95
CA GLY A 439 -19.78 0.27 -13.49
C GLY A 439 -19.57 -1.02 -12.69
N ASN A 440 -18.45 -1.74 -12.89
CA ASN A 440 -18.31 -3.11 -12.38
C ASN A 440 -17.23 -3.23 -11.30
N THR A 441 -17.50 -4.05 -10.28
CA THR A 441 -16.46 -4.45 -9.32
C THR A 441 -15.53 -5.48 -9.98
N PRO A 442 -14.20 -5.44 -9.68
CA PRO A 442 -13.26 -6.42 -10.24
C PRO A 442 -13.65 -7.88 -9.97
N LYS A 443 -14.34 -8.13 -8.85
CA LYS A 443 -14.83 -9.46 -8.47
C LYS A 443 -16.01 -9.92 -9.33
N GLY A 444 -16.90 -9.02 -9.74
CA GLY A 444 -18.05 -9.34 -10.57
C GLY A 444 -17.70 -9.74 -12.01
N THR A 445 -16.56 -9.28 -12.53
CA THR A 445 -16.14 -9.53 -13.93
C THR A 445 -14.73 -10.12 -14.03
N LYS A 446 -14.36 -11.04 -13.12
CA LYS A 446 -13.03 -11.67 -13.02
C LYS A 446 -12.48 -12.14 -14.37
N LYS A 447 -13.27 -12.89 -15.16
CA LYS A 447 -12.83 -13.47 -16.44
C LYS A 447 -12.39 -12.39 -17.45
N VAL A 448 -13.11 -11.28 -17.51
CA VAL A 448 -12.81 -10.20 -18.46
C VAL A 448 -11.52 -9.48 -18.06
N TYR A 449 -11.35 -9.19 -16.77
CA TYR A 449 -10.11 -8.58 -16.26
C TYR A 449 -8.88 -9.49 -16.45
N VAL A 450 -9.03 -10.80 -16.28
CA VAL A 450 -7.95 -11.76 -16.59
C VAL A 450 -7.62 -11.74 -18.08
N GLY A 451 -8.63 -11.79 -18.96
CA GLY A 451 -8.43 -11.70 -20.42
C GLY A 451 -7.71 -10.41 -20.85
N MET A 452 -8.10 -9.27 -20.29
CA MET A 452 -7.43 -7.99 -20.51
C MET A 452 -5.97 -8.00 -20.03
N THR A 453 -5.70 -8.58 -18.86
CA THR A 453 -4.33 -8.68 -18.32
C THR A 453 -3.44 -9.52 -19.24
N ILE A 454 -3.95 -10.64 -19.76
CA ILE A 454 -3.24 -11.48 -20.73
C ILE A 454 -2.98 -10.70 -22.03
N TYR A 455 -3.97 -9.96 -22.53
CA TYR A 455 -3.79 -9.12 -23.71
C TYR A 455 -2.69 -8.07 -23.51
N TRP A 456 -2.69 -7.35 -22.38
CA TRP A 456 -1.64 -6.38 -22.07
C TRP A 456 -0.25 -7.03 -21.97
N ALA A 457 -0.16 -8.26 -21.44
CA ALA A 457 1.10 -9.00 -21.42
C ALA A 457 1.61 -9.36 -22.83
N ILE A 458 0.70 -9.72 -23.76
CA ILE A 458 1.04 -9.97 -25.17
C ILE A 458 1.57 -8.68 -25.83
N VAL A 459 0.88 -7.56 -25.65
CA VAL A 459 1.30 -6.25 -26.18
C VAL A 459 2.68 -5.86 -25.64
N MET A 460 2.93 -6.03 -24.35
CA MET A 460 4.23 -5.72 -23.74
C MET A 460 5.35 -6.65 -24.23
N THR A 461 5.06 -7.93 -24.45
CA THR A 461 6.01 -8.88 -25.04
C THR A 461 6.35 -8.49 -26.48
N TYR A 462 5.35 -8.09 -27.27
CA TYR A 462 5.55 -7.60 -28.63
C TYR A 462 6.35 -6.30 -28.65
N LEU A 463 6.09 -5.35 -27.74
CA LEU A 463 6.89 -4.14 -27.60
C LEU A 463 8.34 -4.43 -27.21
N MET A 464 8.57 -5.39 -26.33
CA MET A 464 9.92 -5.82 -25.98
C MET A 464 10.65 -6.40 -27.20
N PHE A 465 9.98 -7.26 -27.97
CA PHE A 465 10.50 -7.77 -29.24
C PHE A 465 10.82 -6.62 -30.22
N ALA A 466 9.87 -5.71 -30.43
CA ALA A 466 10.03 -4.56 -31.33
C ALA A 466 11.25 -3.72 -30.96
N THR A 467 11.39 -3.42 -29.66
CA THR A 467 12.51 -2.64 -29.13
C THR A 467 13.84 -3.36 -29.37
N VAL A 468 13.95 -4.64 -29.02
CA VAL A 468 15.19 -5.42 -29.22
C VAL A 468 15.53 -5.53 -30.71
N TYR A 469 14.54 -5.82 -31.55
CA TYR A 469 14.72 -5.96 -32.99
C TYR A 469 15.21 -4.66 -33.65
N LEU A 470 14.55 -3.54 -33.33
CA LEU A 470 14.95 -2.21 -33.81
C LEU A 470 16.36 -1.85 -33.36
N SER A 471 16.71 -2.10 -32.09
CA SER A 471 18.06 -1.88 -31.58
C SER A 471 19.10 -2.69 -32.35
N VAL A 472 18.87 -3.98 -32.57
CA VAL A 472 19.81 -4.84 -33.32
C VAL A 472 19.99 -4.37 -34.75
N LYS A 473 18.89 -3.98 -35.43
CA LYS A 473 18.94 -3.45 -36.80
C LYS A 473 19.67 -2.11 -36.88
N SER A 474 19.44 -1.21 -35.91
CA SER A 474 20.17 0.04 -35.80
C SER A 474 21.68 -0.21 -35.63
N VAL A 475 22.05 -1.17 -34.78
CA VAL A 475 23.46 -1.54 -34.56
C VAL A 475 24.08 -2.13 -35.82
N GLN A 476 23.37 -3.01 -36.52
CA GLN A 476 23.83 -3.61 -37.78
C GLN A 476 24.02 -2.57 -38.89
N ALA A 477 23.19 -1.53 -38.93
CA ALA A 477 23.32 -0.43 -39.89
C ALA A 477 24.59 0.38 -39.61
N GLU A 478 24.86 0.74 -38.36
CA GLU A 478 26.05 1.54 -37.99
C GLU A 478 27.37 0.77 -38.15
N ILE A 479 27.39 -0.55 -37.91
CA ILE A 479 28.59 -1.37 -38.09
C ILE A 479 29.02 -1.43 -39.57
N LYS A 480 28.09 -1.29 -40.52
CA LYS A 480 28.41 -1.30 -41.96
C LYS A 480 29.25 -0.11 -42.41
N ASP A 481 29.18 1.02 -41.70
CA ASP A 481 29.89 2.25 -42.04
C ASP A 481 31.26 2.40 -41.31
N GLY A 482 31.68 1.37 -40.56
CA GLY A 482 32.97 1.32 -39.85
C GLY A 482 32.83 1.66 -38.37
N PHE A 483 33.17 0.70 -37.50
CA PHE A 483 32.91 0.81 -36.06
C PHE A 483 34.11 1.40 -35.29
N LYS A 484 33.93 2.57 -34.66
CA LYS A 484 34.80 3.08 -33.60
C LYS A 484 34.05 3.09 -32.27
N PHE A 485 34.71 2.66 -31.19
CA PHE A 485 34.10 2.60 -29.85
C PHE A 485 33.64 3.97 -29.31
N SER A 486 34.18 5.08 -29.86
CA SER A 486 33.72 6.44 -29.61
C SER A 486 32.34 6.74 -30.17
N ASP A 487 31.95 6.10 -31.29
CA ASP A 487 30.68 6.38 -31.98
C ASP A 487 29.49 5.78 -31.23
N LEU A 488 29.77 4.74 -30.42
CA LEU A 488 28.86 4.07 -29.48
C LEU A 488 28.25 5.04 -28.45
N LEU A 489 29.00 6.07 -28.06
CA LEU A 489 28.57 7.12 -27.12
C LEU A 489 28.20 8.44 -27.82
N THR A 490 28.60 8.62 -29.07
CA THR A 490 28.42 9.88 -29.82
C THR A 490 27.11 9.88 -30.63
N ASN A 491 26.68 8.71 -31.12
CA ASN A 491 25.38 8.58 -31.79
C ASN A 491 24.25 8.61 -30.75
N LYS A 492 23.52 9.73 -30.71
CA LYS A 492 22.48 10.03 -29.71
C LYS A 492 21.36 8.98 -29.71
N THR A 493 21.02 8.43 -30.87
CA THR A 493 19.94 7.43 -31.01
C THR A 493 20.40 6.07 -30.47
N PHE A 494 21.61 5.67 -30.85
CA PHE A 494 22.25 4.43 -30.44
C PHE A 494 22.54 4.38 -28.93
N ALA A 495 23.16 5.42 -28.38
CA ALA A 495 23.47 5.52 -26.96
C ALA A 495 22.19 5.46 -26.11
N THR A 496 21.11 6.12 -26.55
CA THR A 496 19.80 6.11 -25.89
C THR A 496 19.15 4.72 -25.86
N LEU A 497 19.19 4.00 -26.99
CA LEU A 497 18.62 2.65 -27.10
C LEU A 497 19.41 1.64 -26.25
N ILE A 498 20.73 1.72 -26.26
CA ILE A 498 21.58 0.85 -25.44
C ILE A 498 21.45 1.17 -23.95
N LEU A 499 21.44 2.45 -23.54
CA LEU A 499 21.23 2.85 -22.14
C LEU A 499 19.84 2.43 -21.64
N SER A 500 18.79 2.60 -22.44
CA SER A 500 17.44 2.19 -22.06
C SER A 500 17.32 0.66 -21.95
N MET A 501 17.91 -0.11 -22.88
CA MET A 501 17.96 -1.57 -22.80
C MET A 501 18.81 -2.08 -21.63
N LEU A 502 20.01 -1.53 -21.42
CA LEU A 502 20.87 -1.90 -20.29
C LEU A 502 20.20 -1.58 -18.96
N SER A 503 19.57 -0.41 -18.84
CA SER A 503 18.84 -0.05 -17.62
C SER A 503 17.73 -1.06 -17.34
N THR A 504 16.93 -1.43 -18.34
CA THR A 504 15.85 -2.42 -18.22
C THR A 504 16.39 -3.82 -17.90
N TYR A 505 17.45 -4.27 -18.58
CA TYR A 505 18.06 -5.58 -18.38
C TYR A 505 18.77 -5.70 -17.03
N VAL A 506 19.52 -4.68 -16.61
CA VAL A 506 20.19 -4.64 -15.30
C VAL A 506 19.15 -4.61 -14.17
N LEU A 507 18.08 -3.83 -14.31
CA LEU A 507 16.97 -3.83 -13.35
C LEU A 507 16.30 -5.21 -13.27
N CYS A 508 16.08 -5.87 -14.41
CA CYS A 508 15.49 -7.20 -14.46
C CYS A 508 16.41 -8.26 -13.82
N GLN A 509 17.71 -8.25 -14.14
CA GLN A 509 18.69 -9.22 -13.62
C GLN A 509 19.06 -9.02 -12.15
N LEU A 510 19.11 -7.77 -11.66
CA LEU A 510 19.28 -7.47 -10.24
C LEU A 510 18.08 -8.00 -9.43
N SER A 511 16.89 -8.03 -10.03
CA SER A 511 15.70 -8.61 -9.40
C SER A 511 15.77 -10.15 -9.31
N GLN A 512 16.35 -10.82 -10.32
CA GLN A 512 16.43 -12.28 -10.38
C GLN A 512 17.56 -12.89 -9.55
N LYS A 513 18.78 -12.31 -9.55
CA LYS A 513 20.00 -12.94 -8.97
C LYS A 513 20.07 -13.01 -7.44
N TRP A 514 19.18 -12.34 -6.70
CA TRP A 514 19.12 -12.43 -5.24
C TRP A 514 18.05 -13.42 -4.72
N GLY A 515 17.42 -14.20 -5.62
CA GLY A 515 16.30 -15.09 -5.31
C GLY A 515 16.60 -16.59 -5.25
N THR A 516 17.82 -17.06 -5.53
CA THR A 516 18.07 -18.52 -5.67
C THR A 516 19.35 -19.00 -4.99
N LYS A 517 19.22 -19.51 -3.75
CA LYS A 517 20.13 -20.51 -3.17
C LYS A 517 19.35 -21.55 -2.36
N GLY A 518 19.43 -22.80 -2.80
CA GLY A 518 19.03 -24.00 -2.04
C GLY A 518 18.01 -24.87 -2.76
N ALA A 519 18.47 -25.95 -3.40
CA ALA A 519 17.67 -26.94 -4.12
C ALA A 519 18.01 -28.39 -3.68
N ASN A 520 17.11 -29.32 -4.05
CA ASN A 520 17.15 -30.80 -4.08
C ASN A 520 16.54 -31.51 -2.83
N ASP A 521 15.61 -32.49 -2.87
CA ASP A 521 14.84 -33.21 -3.92
C ASP A 521 13.57 -33.90 -3.32
N ALA A 522 12.60 -34.26 -4.19
CA ALA A 522 11.53 -35.30 -4.11
C ALA A 522 10.16 -35.01 -3.39
N PRO A 523 9.08 -35.83 -3.61
CA PRO A 523 8.15 -35.71 -4.75
C PRO A 523 6.64 -35.56 -4.35
N ALA A 524 5.79 -35.56 -5.38
CA ALA A 524 4.43 -35.04 -5.48
C ALA A 524 3.27 -35.94 -4.96
N GLY A 525 2.10 -35.31 -4.77
CA GLY A 525 0.80 -35.94 -5.07
C GLY A 525 -0.34 -35.65 -4.07
N GLY A 526 -1.52 -35.29 -4.60
CA GLY A 526 -2.81 -35.54 -3.94
C GLY A 526 -3.83 -34.40 -3.94
N SER A 527 -4.59 -34.25 -5.03
CA SER A 527 -5.88 -33.55 -5.05
C SER A 527 -6.98 -34.45 -4.48
N VAL A 528 -7.85 -33.93 -3.62
CA VAL A 528 -9.08 -34.61 -3.19
C VAL A 528 -10.27 -33.67 -3.37
N ASP A 529 -11.16 -34.11 -4.26
CA ASP A 529 -12.53 -33.68 -4.43
C ASP A 529 -13.37 -34.14 -3.22
N SER A 530 -14.31 -33.33 -2.77
CA SER A 530 -15.33 -33.75 -1.81
C SER A 530 -16.66 -33.04 -2.09
N GLY A 531 -17.52 -33.76 -2.81
CA GLY A 531 -18.73 -34.33 -2.20
C GLY A 531 -19.82 -33.35 -1.78
N LYS A 532 -20.88 -33.32 -2.60
CA LYS A 532 -22.25 -32.91 -2.23
C LYS A 532 -22.77 -33.70 -1.03
N ASP A 533 -23.33 -33.01 -0.05
CA ASP A 533 -24.73 -33.13 0.39
C ASP A 533 -24.92 -32.48 1.77
N GLY A 534 -25.94 -31.64 1.88
CA GLY A 534 -26.31 -30.96 3.11
C GLY A 534 -27.65 -30.26 2.94
N LYS A 535 -28.74 -31.04 3.01
CA LYS A 535 -30.12 -30.56 3.05
C LYS A 535 -30.28 -29.54 4.18
N ALA A 536 -30.65 -28.32 3.82
CA ALA A 536 -31.06 -27.30 4.78
C ALA A 536 -32.42 -27.69 5.37
N GLY A 537 -32.46 -27.92 6.68
CA GLY A 537 -33.70 -27.97 7.44
C GLY A 537 -34.32 -26.59 7.46
N VAL A 538 -35.47 -26.45 6.81
CA VAL A 538 -36.33 -25.27 6.90
C VAL A 538 -37.33 -25.55 8.02
N GLU A 539 -37.21 -24.82 9.13
CA GLU A 539 -38.23 -24.79 10.16
C GLU A 539 -39.48 -24.06 9.62
N LEU A 540 -40.61 -24.76 9.59
CA LEU A 540 -41.90 -24.20 9.20
C LEU A 540 -42.49 -23.34 10.35
N PRO A 541 -43.00 -22.12 10.07
CA PRO A 541 -43.77 -21.34 11.03
C PRO A 541 -45.15 -21.96 11.31
N SER A 542 -45.63 -21.78 12.54
CA SER A 542 -46.73 -22.54 13.14
C SER A 542 -48.15 -22.04 12.90
N ASP A 543 -48.41 -21.15 11.93
CA ASP A 543 -49.80 -20.79 11.55
C ASP A 543 -49.88 -20.05 10.19
N PRO A 544 -50.28 -20.73 9.09
CA PRO A 544 -50.41 -20.12 7.76
C PRO A 544 -51.48 -19.02 7.70
N ASP A 545 -52.54 -19.12 8.48
CA ASP A 545 -53.71 -18.24 8.40
C ASP A 545 -53.43 -16.87 9.06
N ALA A 546 -52.61 -16.85 10.10
CA ALA A 546 -52.18 -15.62 10.76
C ALA A 546 -51.28 -14.76 9.86
N GLN A 547 -50.40 -15.41 9.07
CA GLN A 547 -49.54 -14.69 8.13
C GLN A 547 -50.34 -14.20 6.92
N TYR A 548 -51.26 -15.02 6.38
CA TYR A 548 -52.13 -14.60 5.28
C TYR A 548 -52.99 -13.39 5.62
N LYS A 549 -53.56 -13.33 6.84
CA LYS A 549 -54.29 -12.15 7.32
C LYS A 549 -53.42 -10.90 7.42
N LYS A 550 -52.18 -11.05 7.89
CA LYS A 550 -51.24 -9.93 8.02
C LYS A 550 -50.81 -9.37 6.68
N GLU A 551 -50.60 -10.25 5.69
CA GLU A 551 -50.29 -9.86 4.31
C GLU A 551 -51.52 -9.21 3.62
N LEU A 552 -52.74 -9.68 3.89
CA LEU A 552 -53.98 -9.05 3.41
C LEU A 552 -54.22 -7.65 4.00
N GLU A 553 -53.87 -7.42 5.27
CA GLU A 553 -53.92 -6.09 5.89
C GLU A 553 -52.91 -5.13 5.23
N VAL A 554 -51.71 -5.60 4.90
CA VAL A 554 -50.70 -4.83 4.15
C VAL A 554 -51.16 -4.52 2.72
N LEU A 555 -51.88 -5.43 2.07
CA LEU A 555 -52.44 -5.22 0.73
C LEU A 555 -53.67 -4.29 0.72
N ALA A 556 -54.37 -4.15 1.84
CA ALA A 556 -55.56 -3.30 1.98
C ALA A 556 -55.21 -1.82 2.23
N GLU A 557 -53.98 -1.49 2.61
CA GLU A 557 -53.52 -0.10 2.67
C GLU A 557 -53.37 0.49 1.27
N VAL A 558 -54.11 1.57 0.98
CA VAL A 558 -53.96 2.35 -0.25
C VAL A 558 -52.52 2.86 -0.32
N ARG A 559 -51.75 2.37 -1.30
CA ARG A 559 -50.39 2.81 -1.58
C ARG A 559 -50.37 4.32 -1.81
N LYS A 560 -49.99 5.09 -0.79
CA LYS A 560 -49.60 6.49 -0.99
C LYS A 560 -48.36 6.47 -1.86
N GLU A 561 -48.39 7.16 -2.99
CA GLU A 561 -47.15 7.50 -3.70
C GLU A 561 -46.34 8.38 -2.75
N GLU A 562 -45.37 7.79 -2.07
CA GLU A 562 -44.33 8.56 -1.41
C GLU A 562 -43.58 9.29 -2.52
N GLU A 563 -43.75 10.62 -2.61
CA GLU A 563 -42.78 11.47 -3.28
C GLU A 563 -41.40 11.04 -2.78
N SER A 564 -40.55 10.51 -3.67
CA SER A 564 -39.22 10.07 -3.27
C SER A 564 -38.43 11.31 -2.86
N LYS A 565 -38.43 11.63 -1.57
CA LYS A 565 -37.42 12.50 -1.00
C LYS A 565 -36.11 11.73 -1.13
N THR A 566 -35.37 12.01 -2.20
CA THR A 566 -34.01 11.50 -2.38
C THR A 566 -33.28 11.81 -1.08
N SER A 567 -32.85 10.79 -0.34
CA SER A 567 -32.21 11.03 0.95
C SER A 567 -30.96 11.89 0.72
N ASP A 568 -30.60 12.75 1.68
CA ASP A 568 -29.37 13.56 1.58
C ASP A 568 -28.12 12.68 1.32
N GLU A 569 -28.16 11.41 1.74
CA GLU A 569 -27.14 10.41 1.45
C GLU A 569 -27.11 10.01 -0.04
N ASP A 570 -28.26 9.83 -0.67
CA ASP A 570 -28.35 9.51 -2.10
C ASP A 570 -27.90 10.68 -2.97
N VAL A 571 -28.24 11.92 -2.58
CA VAL A 571 -27.76 13.14 -3.25
C VAL A 571 -26.23 13.26 -3.13
N LYS A 572 -25.67 13.04 -1.93
CA LYS A 572 -24.21 13.02 -1.72
C LYS A 572 -23.53 11.93 -2.54
N LYS A 573 -24.10 10.72 -2.56
CA LYS A 573 -23.59 9.59 -3.34
C LYS A 573 -23.59 9.89 -4.84
N PHE A 574 -24.64 10.52 -5.35
CA PHE A 574 -24.72 10.97 -6.73
C PHE A 574 -23.68 12.06 -7.03
N TYR A 575 -23.54 13.06 -6.16
CA TYR A 575 -22.51 14.11 -6.28
C TYR A 575 -21.08 13.52 -6.28
N TYR A 576 -20.80 12.52 -5.43
CA TYR A 576 -19.48 11.87 -5.41
C TYR A 576 -19.22 11.03 -6.66
N ALA A 577 -20.24 10.33 -7.14
CA ALA A 577 -20.15 9.61 -8.41
C ALA A 577 -19.87 10.58 -9.57
N SER A 578 -20.51 11.76 -9.58
CA SER A 578 -20.32 12.76 -10.63
C SER A 578 -18.92 13.39 -10.59
N VAL A 579 -18.42 13.84 -9.43
CA VAL A 579 -17.06 14.41 -9.32
C VAL A 579 -15.99 13.41 -9.76
N ARG A 580 -16.12 12.14 -9.36
CA ARG A 580 -15.22 11.08 -9.84
C ARG A 580 -15.25 10.97 -11.36
N SER A 581 -16.44 10.95 -11.95
CA SER A 581 -16.59 10.89 -13.41
C SER A 581 -15.96 12.10 -14.09
N TRP A 582 -16.12 13.32 -13.55
CA TRP A 582 -15.48 14.54 -14.07
C TRP A 582 -13.95 14.47 -14.04
N ILE A 583 -13.36 14.02 -12.94
CA ILE A 583 -11.90 13.86 -12.82
C ILE A 583 -11.38 12.85 -13.85
N VAL A 584 -12.07 11.72 -14.00
CA VAL A 584 -11.67 10.68 -14.95
C VAL A 584 -11.84 11.17 -16.40
N MET A 585 -12.90 11.92 -16.70
CA MET A 585 -13.08 12.56 -18.01
C MET A 585 -11.95 13.57 -18.27
N ALA A 586 -11.64 14.46 -17.32
CA ALA A 586 -10.53 15.40 -17.45
C ALA A 586 -9.17 14.70 -17.66
N TRP A 587 -8.94 13.60 -16.95
CA TRP A 587 -7.76 12.75 -17.13
C TRP A 587 -7.68 12.13 -18.53
N ILE A 588 -8.78 11.60 -19.05
CA ILE A 588 -8.83 11.03 -20.41
C ILE A 588 -8.64 12.12 -21.47
N PHE A 589 -9.40 13.21 -21.39
CA PHE A 589 -9.30 14.30 -22.36
C PHE A 589 -7.92 14.95 -22.36
N SER A 590 -7.27 15.09 -21.20
CA SER A 590 -5.89 15.60 -21.13
C SER A 590 -4.88 14.64 -21.76
N ASN A 591 -5.00 13.32 -21.54
CA ASN A 591 -4.14 12.32 -22.20
C ASN A 591 -4.40 12.24 -23.72
N LEU A 592 -5.65 12.32 -24.16
CA LEU A 592 -6.01 12.39 -25.59
C LEU A 592 -5.51 13.68 -26.25
N SER A 593 -5.61 14.81 -25.54
CA SER A 593 -5.08 16.09 -26.01
C SER A 593 -3.57 16.04 -26.16
N LEU A 594 -2.86 15.41 -25.20
CA LEU A 594 -1.42 15.18 -25.30
C LEU A 594 -1.06 14.34 -26.52
N ILE A 595 -1.73 13.20 -26.70
CA ILE A 595 -1.51 12.33 -27.88
C ILE A 595 -1.75 13.13 -29.16
N THR A 596 -2.86 13.86 -29.22
CA THR A 596 -3.23 14.64 -30.40
C THR A 596 -2.22 15.76 -30.65
N LEU A 597 -1.75 16.46 -29.63
CA LEU A 597 -0.77 17.53 -29.77
C LEU A 597 0.57 17.00 -30.30
N VAL A 598 1.08 15.90 -29.73
CA VAL A 598 2.33 15.28 -30.20
C VAL A 598 2.18 14.78 -31.64
N MET A 599 1.02 14.24 -31.99
CA MET A 599 0.74 13.71 -33.32
C MET A 599 0.34 14.78 -34.35
N LYS A 600 -0.22 15.94 -33.94
CA LYS A 600 -0.77 17.00 -34.82
C LYS A 600 -0.08 18.37 -34.69
N ALA A 601 1.00 18.55 -33.92
CA ALA A 601 1.71 19.84 -33.81
C ALA A 601 2.41 20.31 -35.13
N GLY A 602 1.81 20.05 -36.28
CA GLY A 602 1.97 20.82 -37.51
C GLY A 602 0.95 21.95 -37.69
N SER A 603 -0.10 22.09 -36.87
CA SER A 603 -1.13 23.12 -37.13
C SER A 603 -0.99 24.43 -36.35
N VAL A 604 -0.23 24.49 -35.24
CA VAL A 604 -0.11 25.71 -34.41
C VAL A 604 1.13 26.55 -34.77
N GLY A 605 2.00 26.05 -35.66
CA GLY A 605 3.15 26.79 -36.22
C GLY A 605 2.89 27.45 -37.58
N ILE A 606 1.66 27.41 -38.11
CA ILE A 606 1.31 27.99 -39.42
C ILE A 606 1.04 29.49 -39.28
N ILE A 607 2.08 30.26 -38.95
CA ILE A 607 2.21 31.66 -39.40
C ILE A 607 3.53 31.87 -40.17
N THR A 608 4.45 30.91 -40.20
CA THR A 608 5.68 31.02 -41.00
C THR A 608 5.84 29.84 -41.96
N LYS A 609 5.73 30.19 -43.24
CA LYS A 609 5.82 29.34 -44.44
C LYS A 609 7.05 28.42 -44.43
N THR A 610 6.83 27.12 -44.57
CA THR A 610 7.49 26.25 -45.56
C THR A 610 6.71 24.93 -45.66
N LYS A 611 6.41 24.48 -46.88
CA LYS A 611 5.85 23.15 -47.17
C LYS A 611 6.94 22.09 -46.94
N THR A 612 7.21 21.78 -45.69
CA THR A 612 7.82 20.49 -45.34
C THR A 612 6.70 19.46 -45.37
N SER A 613 6.94 18.26 -45.92
CA SER A 613 5.95 17.18 -45.93
C SER A 613 5.35 17.01 -44.52
N GLU A 614 4.02 17.03 -44.39
CA GLU A 614 3.33 16.95 -43.09
C GLU A 614 3.82 15.74 -42.26
N GLU A 615 4.22 14.66 -42.94
CA GLU A 615 4.79 13.45 -42.35
C GLU A 615 6.19 13.67 -41.73
N GLU A 616 7.05 14.49 -42.33
CA GLU A 616 8.38 14.81 -41.80
C GLU A 616 8.29 15.71 -40.58
N ALA A 617 7.39 16.70 -40.61
CA ALA A 617 7.14 17.58 -39.48
C ALA A 617 6.55 16.80 -38.28
N GLN A 618 5.64 15.86 -38.55
CA GLN A 618 5.06 14.98 -37.54
C GLN A 618 6.11 14.05 -36.91
N ARG A 619 6.99 13.44 -37.72
CA ARG A 619 8.10 12.60 -37.22
C ARG A 619 9.06 13.40 -36.33
N LYS A 620 9.49 14.58 -36.79
CA LYS A 620 10.41 15.46 -36.03
C LYS A 620 9.83 15.87 -34.67
N ASN A 621 8.54 16.17 -34.59
CA ASN A 621 7.89 16.53 -33.32
C ASN A 621 7.73 15.34 -32.37
N SER A 622 7.39 14.18 -32.90
CA SER A 622 7.32 12.93 -32.14
C SER A 622 8.69 12.58 -31.55
N ASP A 623 9.75 12.73 -32.33
CA ASP A 623 11.13 12.51 -31.89
C ASP A 623 11.54 13.52 -30.81
N LEU A 624 11.22 14.80 -30.98
CA LEU A 624 11.50 15.85 -29.99
C LEU A 624 10.77 15.59 -28.66
N TYR A 625 9.52 15.14 -28.73
CA TYR A 625 8.72 14.81 -27.56
C TYR A 625 9.26 13.56 -26.84
N LEU A 626 9.55 12.49 -27.58
CA LEU A 626 10.16 11.28 -27.03
C LEU A 626 11.53 11.58 -26.39
N TYR A 627 12.34 12.42 -27.03
CA TYR A 627 13.60 12.91 -26.47
C TYR A 627 13.37 13.68 -25.15
N SER A 628 12.36 14.55 -25.10
CA SER A 628 12.01 15.29 -23.90
C SER A 628 11.55 14.37 -22.76
N ILE A 629 10.72 13.36 -23.06
CA ILE A 629 10.34 12.32 -22.09
C ILE A 629 11.57 11.58 -21.59
N LEU A 630 12.43 11.11 -22.49
CA LEU A 630 13.62 10.35 -22.15
C LEU A 630 14.48 11.12 -21.15
N TRP A 631 14.82 12.38 -21.44
CA TRP A 631 15.65 13.20 -20.56
C TRP A 631 14.95 13.55 -19.25
N SER A 632 13.63 13.70 -19.26
CA SER A 632 12.87 13.91 -18.03
C SER A 632 12.88 12.66 -17.15
N VAL A 633 12.67 11.47 -17.73
CA VAL A 633 12.76 10.19 -17.02
C VAL A 633 14.18 9.93 -16.53
N ALA A 634 15.19 10.24 -17.34
CA ALA A 634 16.59 10.17 -16.96
C ALA A 634 16.90 11.12 -15.80
N GLY A 635 16.41 12.37 -15.84
CA GLY A 635 16.55 13.35 -14.77
C GLY A 635 15.90 12.90 -13.45
N LEU A 636 14.66 12.39 -13.51
CA LEU A 636 13.97 11.83 -12.34
C LEU A 636 14.72 10.62 -11.77
N SER A 637 15.24 9.75 -12.65
CA SER A 637 16.01 8.58 -12.25
C SER A 637 17.37 8.96 -11.65
N ALA A 638 18.04 9.98 -12.19
CA ALA A 638 19.27 10.54 -11.65
C ALA A 638 19.03 11.17 -10.27
N PHE A 639 17.92 11.90 -10.09
CA PHE A 639 17.53 12.45 -8.79
C PHE A 639 17.32 11.35 -7.74
N ARG A 640 16.57 10.30 -8.09
CA ARG A 640 16.41 9.10 -7.24
C ARG A 640 17.75 8.44 -6.91
N PHE A 641 18.62 8.28 -7.91
CA PHE A 641 19.93 7.66 -7.72
C PHE A 641 20.81 8.48 -6.77
N VAL A 642 20.94 9.79 -7.00
CA VAL A 642 21.75 10.69 -6.16
C VAL A 642 21.24 10.69 -4.72
N GLY A 643 19.92 10.82 -4.51
CA GLY A 643 19.36 10.79 -3.15
C GLY A 643 19.51 9.43 -2.46
N SER A 644 19.41 8.33 -3.21
CA SER A 644 19.64 6.99 -2.68
C SER A 644 21.10 6.76 -2.30
N VAL A 645 22.04 7.25 -3.11
CA VAL A 645 23.48 7.22 -2.81
C VAL A 645 23.78 8.09 -1.60
N TRP A 646 23.22 9.31 -1.52
CA TRP A 646 23.32 10.15 -0.33
C TRP A 646 22.85 9.35 0.89
N PHE A 647 21.65 8.79 0.87
CA PHE A 647 21.12 8.00 1.98
C PHE A 647 22.10 6.90 2.41
N LEU A 648 22.68 6.14 1.48
CA LEU A 648 23.65 5.09 1.81
C LEU A 648 24.94 5.62 2.42
N VAL A 649 25.44 6.75 1.93
CA VAL A 649 26.63 7.42 2.46
C VAL A 649 26.35 7.94 3.87
N HIS A 650 25.27 8.71 4.04
CA HIS A 650 24.86 9.22 5.35
C HIS A 650 24.60 8.09 6.33
N ARG A 651 24.00 6.99 5.90
CA ARG A 651 23.78 5.79 6.71
C ARG A 651 25.09 5.20 7.25
N LYS A 652 26.13 5.09 6.40
CA LYS A 652 27.45 4.58 6.83
C LYS A 652 28.09 5.46 7.90
N PHE A 653 27.96 6.78 7.79
CA PHE A 653 28.55 7.72 8.75
C PHE A 653 27.70 7.94 10.01
N ALA A 654 26.37 7.90 9.89
CA ALA A 654 25.43 8.06 11.00
C ALA A 654 25.11 6.74 11.74
N GLY A 655 25.60 5.60 11.22
CA GLY A 655 25.44 4.27 11.80
C GLY A 655 24.04 3.66 11.69
N ILE A 656 23.14 4.22 10.88
CA ILE A 656 21.70 3.87 10.79
C ILE A 656 21.45 2.54 10.04
#